data_AF-A0AA85KIC8-F1
#
_entry.id   AF-A0AA85KIC8-F1
#
_cell.length_a   1.000
_cell.length_b   1.000
_cell.length_c   1.000
_cell.angle_alpha   90.00
_cell.angle_beta   90.00
_cell.angle_gamma   90.00
#
_symmetry.space_group_name_H-M   'P 1'
#
loop_
_entity.id
_entity.type
_entity.pdbx_description
1 polymer ?
#
loop_
_entity_poly.entity_id
_entity_poly.type
_entity_poly.pdbx_seq_one_letter_code
_entity_poly.pdbx_strand_id
1 'polypeptide(L)'
;MSNKRPSLTASKGPSSFKKPRGNNDEPPEPSKFEQELMLLDDLETEDIALVDESAAISHLDFLTNSHWPRPNLKPLDPNKDSIIFLQFDVSHYKGERLAGMPGAAQSPVPIIRLFGVTENGHSVCAHVHGFVPYFYVPAPKDFSINYLNDFREALNSALLRENKTKEFEGLHHLVLRVTCEEKQNVYGFHGNRSLPFLRITMALPRLIAPAKRILDNGLAFANYPLQSYPAFEANIDFEIRFMTDTLMTGCSWVEAPASKYKLRDSTQKTEDYIKTSNKKSNNTTSTTNSSSSSSNHNEENSSSTIIKSSLLTGQTRCQIEFDIAWDALVIHSPEGQWSNIAPLRVLSFDIECASRKGVFPVPEKDPVIQIANMVTNYGETTPFIRNVFTLNTCAPIVGSQVICHQTEQELLANWAMFVREIDPDIITGYNIQNFDLPYLINRANALKVDSFAFLGRIRGARSTVREAMVQSKQMGRRENKFVNIDGRVQLDLLQILFRDYKLRSYTLNAVSYHFLEEQKEDVHHNVITDLQNGDSQTRRRLAVYCLKDAYLPLRLLDKLMCIVNNIEMARVTGVPLTYLLTRGQQVKNQLPIRKFEQTNQLPIRKFEQTVVSQLLRKAHEHGYLLPTYQSQQGDEFVGATVLEPRKGYYNEPIATLDFASLYPSIMMAYNLCYTTLLQVNTTPHGSTGGGIQALVQRYNLTDEDYIRTPTGAYFVKSHVRQGILPEILQQLLSARKKAKAELAKETDPLRKRVLDGRQLALKISANSVYGFTGAQVGKLPCLEISASVTSFGRLMIEQTKTHVEQKFSIANGYAHNAVVIYGDTDSVMCKFGVSTVADAMELGRKAAEVISEEFPNPIRLEFEKVYFPYLLINKKRYAGLYFTKPDRHDKMDCKGIETVRRDNSPLVANLINACLEKILIDRDPNAAITYAQSIISDLLCNRIDISQLVISKELTKTDEEYSGKQAHVELATKMRKRDAGSAPNLGDRVPYVITAVGGKNTAAYAKAEDPLYVLEHNIPIDTKYYLENQLANPLLRIFEPILGETKAKSVLLNGEHTRVKAVVHSTVGQLSAFTKVRATCIGCRTPLPTDKADSALCKFCEPRASEIYQKEIVQLNTLEQKFASLWTECQRCQQSIHEEVICTSRDCPIFYMRMKSRKDVEEAYKVIQRFGSPNW
;
A
#
# COMPACT_ATOMS: atom_id res chain seq x y z
N MET A 1 -29.13 -56.82 -45.93
CA MET A 1 -30.45 -56.63 -45.29
C MET A 1 -30.30 -56.95 -43.81
N SER A 2 -30.99 -56.19 -42.94
CA SER A 2 -31.14 -56.33 -41.48
C SER A 2 -29.89 -56.38 -40.55
N ASN A 3 -29.84 -55.33 -39.71
CA ASN A 3 -29.65 -55.31 -38.25
C ASN A 3 -28.42 -55.95 -37.58
N LYS A 4 -27.54 -55.09 -37.02
CA LYS A 4 -27.03 -55.22 -35.64
C LYS A 4 -26.40 -53.92 -35.09
N ARG A 5 -26.95 -53.48 -33.94
CA ARG A 5 -26.41 -52.67 -32.82
C ARG A 5 -25.89 -51.23 -33.06
N PRO A 6 -26.31 -50.33 -32.14
CA PRO A 6 -25.32 -49.57 -31.37
C PRO A 6 -25.60 -49.58 -29.85
N SER A 7 -24.55 -49.38 -29.06
CA SER A 7 -24.59 -49.15 -27.61
C SER A 7 -24.43 -47.66 -27.31
N LEU A 8 -25.35 -47.07 -26.55
CA LEU A 8 -25.28 -45.70 -26.03
C LEU A 8 -25.65 -45.68 -24.54
N THR A 9 -24.71 -45.13 -23.76
CA THR A 9 -24.84 -44.25 -22.58
C THR A 9 -25.92 -44.52 -21.53
N ALA A 10 -25.48 -44.79 -20.30
CA ALA A 10 -26.31 -44.91 -19.11
C ALA A 10 -26.73 -43.55 -18.53
N SER A 11 -28.03 -43.41 -18.27
CA SER A 11 -28.67 -42.36 -17.49
C SER A 11 -29.30 -42.93 -16.22
N LYS A 12 -29.10 -42.22 -15.10
CA LYS A 12 -29.99 -42.00 -13.94
C LYS A 12 -30.94 -43.12 -13.47
N GLY A 13 -30.76 -43.50 -12.19
CA GLY A 13 -31.74 -44.18 -11.32
C GLY A 13 -31.94 -43.42 -9.98
N PRO A 14 -32.89 -43.83 -9.11
CA PRO A 14 -34.00 -42.95 -8.69
C PRO A 14 -34.02 -42.52 -7.21
N SER A 15 -35.00 -41.66 -6.93
CA SER A 15 -35.40 -41.03 -5.66
C SER A 15 -35.68 -41.97 -4.47
N SER A 16 -35.31 -41.54 -3.26
CA SER A 16 -35.84 -42.08 -1.99
C SER A 16 -36.30 -40.97 -1.02
N PHE A 17 -37.60 -40.98 -0.75
CA PHE A 17 -38.39 -40.58 0.42
C PHE A 17 -37.81 -39.68 1.55
N LYS A 18 -38.59 -38.63 1.85
CA LYS A 18 -38.57 -37.81 3.08
C LYS A 18 -39.02 -38.63 4.31
N LYS A 19 -38.37 -38.39 5.47
CA LYS A 19 -38.90 -38.67 6.83
C LYS A 19 -39.22 -37.35 7.55
N PRO A 20 -40.24 -37.30 8.44
CA PRO A 20 -40.67 -36.10 9.14
C PRO A 20 -39.87 -35.83 10.41
N ARG A 21 -39.92 -34.55 10.84
CA ARG A 21 -39.30 -33.93 12.01
C ARG A 21 -39.48 -34.72 13.31
N GLY A 22 -38.40 -34.82 14.09
CA GLY A 22 -38.39 -35.09 15.52
C GLY A 22 -37.33 -34.20 16.18
N ASN A 23 -37.70 -33.58 17.30
CA ASN A 23 -36.87 -32.71 18.14
C ASN A 23 -35.48 -33.29 18.39
N ASN A 24 -34.44 -32.53 18.07
CA ASN A 24 -33.16 -32.57 18.77
C ASN A 24 -32.76 -31.11 18.99
N ASP A 25 -32.72 -30.72 20.25
CA ASP A 25 -32.08 -29.50 20.73
C ASP A 25 -30.56 -29.61 20.50
N GLU A 26 -30.11 -29.48 19.26
CA GLU A 26 -28.73 -29.12 18.98
C GLU A 26 -28.63 -27.60 18.89
N PRO A 27 -27.68 -26.95 19.61
CA PRO A 27 -27.46 -25.53 19.45
C PRO A 27 -27.18 -25.23 17.97
N PRO A 28 -27.66 -24.10 17.43
CA PRO A 28 -27.38 -23.75 16.04
C PRO A 28 -25.87 -23.79 15.82
N GLU A 29 -25.42 -24.58 14.84
CA GLU A 29 -24.01 -24.57 14.44
C GLU A 29 -23.60 -23.12 14.15
N PRO A 30 -22.48 -22.64 14.72
CA PRO A 30 -22.03 -21.29 14.46
C PRO A 30 -21.88 -21.10 12.96
N SER A 31 -22.44 -20.02 12.43
CA SER A 31 -22.29 -19.62 11.04
C SER A 31 -20.80 -19.57 10.67
N LYS A 32 -20.50 -19.70 9.39
CA LYS A 32 -19.12 -19.65 8.86
C LYS A 32 -18.33 -18.42 9.35
N PHE A 33 -19.02 -17.32 9.64
CA PHE A 33 -18.45 -16.09 10.22
C PHE A 33 -18.30 -16.14 11.75
N GLU A 34 -19.20 -16.83 12.46
CA GLU A 34 -19.12 -17.02 13.92
C GLU A 34 -18.01 -18.00 14.30
N GLN A 35 -17.75 -19.01 13.47
CA GLN A 35 -16.55 -19.84 13.55
C GLN A 35 -15.30 -18.99 13.32
N GLU A 36 -15.34 -18.07 12.34
CA GLU A 36 -14.29 -17.06 12.11
C GLU A 36 -14.07 -16.14 13.31
N LEU A 37 -15.13 -15.74 14.03
CA LEU A 37 -15.05 -14.87 15.23
C LEU A 37 -14.49 -15.60 16.45
N MET A 38 -14.87 -16.86 16.66
CA MET A 38 -14.30 -17.70 17.72
C MET A 38 -12.80 -17.96 17.49
N LEU A 39 -12.40 -18.09 16.23
CA LEU A 39 -10.99 -18.20 15.82
C LEU A 39 -10.23 -16.86 15.88
N LEU A 40 -10.92 -15.71 15.77
CA LEU A 40 -10.32 -14.37 15.90
C LEU A 40 -9.94 -14.05 17.36
N ASP A 41 -10.79 -14.44 18.33
CA ASP A 41 -10.47 -14.26 19.75
C ASP A 41 -9.26 -15.09 20.17
N ASP A 42 -9.12 -16.34 19.69
CA ASP A 42 -7.98 -17.21 20.01
C ASP A 42 -6.62 -16.67 19.51
N LEU A 43 -6.60 -15.66 18.61
CA LEU A 43 -5.38 -15.13 17.98
C LEU A 43 -4.95 -13.72 18.46
N GLU A 44 -5.82 -12.90 19.07
CA GLU A 44 -5.51 -11.50 19.44
C GLU A 44 -4.54 -11.31 20.63
N THR A 45 -4.28 -12.36 21.38
CA THR A 45 -3.20 -12.54 22.36
C THR A 45 -2.88 -14.02 22.45
N GLU A 46 -2.31 -14.63 21.39
CA GLU A 46 -1.39 -15.72 21.72
C GLU A 46 -0.41 -15.05 22.68
N ASP A 47 -0.46 -15.45 23.95
CA ASP A 47 0.58 -15.11 24.90
C ASP A 47 1.87 -15.41 24.14
N ILE A 48 2.60 -14.38 23.70
CA ILE A 48 3.87 -14.59 23.00
C ILE A 48 4.63 -15.48 23.96
N ALA A 49 4.84 -16.74 23.58
CA ALA A 49 5.42 -17.72 24.49
C ALA A 49 6.83 -17.21 24.76
N LEU A 50 6.99 -16.53 25.90
CA LEU A 50 8.25 -15.92 26.26
C LEU A 50 9.19 -17.08 26.56
N VAL A 51 10.22 -17.20 25.74
CA VAL A 51 11.24 -18.22 25.91
C VAL A 51 12.40 -17.61 26.67
N ASP A 52 13.06 -18.40 27.52
CA ASP A 52 14.32 -17.97 28.12
C ASP A 52 15.37 -17.78 27.02
N GLU A 53 15.67 -16.52 26.73
CA GLU A 53 16.67 -16.12 25.74
C GLU A 53 18.10 -16.10 26.32
N SER A 54 18.27 -16.24 27.64
CA SER A 54 19.59 -16.14 28.29
C SER A 54 20.55 -17.24 27.84
N ALA A 55 20.06 -18.48 27.70
CA ALA A 55 20.84 -19.59 27.13
C ALA A 55 21.24 -19.34 25.67
N ALA A 56 20.38 -18.68 24.89
CA ALA A 56 20.64 -18.38 23.48
C ALA A 56 21.63 -17.21 23.29
N ILE A 57 21.72 -16.28 24.25
CA ILE A 57 22.49 -15.03 24.13
C ILE A 57 23.80 -15.07 24.95
N SER A 58 23.89 -15.89 26.02
CA SER A 58 25.00 -15.89 26.99
C SER A 58 26.39 -16.25 26.44
N HIS A 59 26.49 -16.89 25.28
CA HIS A 59 27.76 -17.33 24.68
C HIS A 59 28.41 -16.31 23.73
N LEU A 60 27.85 -15.09 23.61
CA LEU A 60 28.34 -14.07 22.70
C LEU A 60 29.36 -13.15 23.39
N ASP A 61 30.65 -13.51 23.33
CA ASP A 61 31.76 -12.63 23.73
C ASP A 61 32.03 -11.60 22.61
N PHE A 62 31.69 -10.32 22.83
CA PHE A 62 31.89 -9.27 21.81
C PHE A 62 32.44 -7.96 22.37
N LEU A 63 33.36 -7.34 21.61
CA LEU A 63 33.88 -5.99 21.82
C LEU A 63 32.86 -4.96 21.30
N THR A 64 32.01 -4.43 22.18
CA THR A 64 31.05 -3.39 21.82
C THR A 64 31.76 -2.14 21.31
N ASN A 65 31.35 -1.66 20.12
CA ASN A 65 31.81 -0.36 19.63
C ASN A 65 31.11 0.73 20.45
N SER A 66 31.88 1.57 21.15
CA SER A 66 31.36 2.63 22.03
C SER A 66 30.42 3.63 21.33
N HIS A 67 30.40 3.66 19.99
CA HIS A 67 29.60 4.60 19.20
C HIS A 67 28.21 4.09 18.80
N TRP A 68 27.87 2.82 19.03
CA TRP A 68 26.58 2.24 18.61
C TRP A 68 25.40 2.50 19.57
N PRO A 69 25.56 2.37 20.90
CA PRO A 69 24.44 2.49 21.83
C PRO A 69 23.77 3.86 21.81
N ARG A 70 22.58 3.94 22.39
CA ARG A 70 21.93 5.23 22.69
C ARG A 70 22.74 6.01 23.73
N PRO A 71 22.62 7.35 23.78
CA PRO A 71 23.28 8.15 24.81
C PRO A 71 22.98 7.61 26.21
N ASN A 72 23.98 7.61 27.09
CA ASN A 72 23.82 7.12 28.45
C ASN A 72 22.76 7.93 29.21
N LEU A 73 21.84 7.21 29.85
CA LEU A 73 20.78 7.82 30.65
C LEU A 73 21.35 8.31 31.98
N LYS A 74 21.07 9.57 32.34
CA LYS A 74 21.35 10.07 33.70
C LYS A 74 20.39 9.41 34.70
N PRO A 75 20.81 9.13 35.95
CA PRO A 75 19.91 8.57 36.96
C PRO A 75 18.64 9.43 37.09
N LEU A 76 17.47 8.80 36.95
CA LEU A 76 16.16 9.44 37.09
C LEU A 76 15.68 9.25 38.54
N ASP A 77 15.20 10.32 39.18
CA ASP A 77 14.50 10.27 40.47
C ASP A 77 12.98 10.29 40.21
N PRO A 78 12.27 9.16 40.40
CA PRO A 78 10.83 9.07 40.14
C PRO A 78 9.98 10.07 40.91
N ASN A 79 10.48 10.63 42.00
CA ASN A 79 9.72 11.58 42.82
C ASN A 79 9.87 13.03 42.35
N LYS A 80 10.89 13.34 41.54
CA LYS A 80 11.21 14.72 41.10
C LYS A 80 11.15 14.90 39.59
N ASP A 81 11.56 13.89 38.85
CA ASP A 81 11.68 13.99 37.40
C ASP A 81 10.37 13.55 36.73
N SER A 82 9.96 14.26 35.68
CA SER A 82 8.92 13.79 34.76
C SER A 82 9.57 13.17 33.53
N ILE A 83 8.91 12.15 32.97
CA ILE A 83 9.37 11.51 31.73
C ILE A 83 8.45 11.96 30.60
N ILE A 84 9.02 12.71 29.65
CA ILE A 84 8.30 13.21 28.46
C ILE A 84 8.87 12.53 27.22
N PHE A 85 8.02 11.86 26.44
CA PHE A 85 8.45 11.09 25.29
C PHE A 85 7.41 11.09 24.16
N LEU A 86 7.87 10.94 22.92
CA LEU A 86 7.04 10.76 21.75
C LEU A 86 6.73 9.28 21.58
N GLN A 87 5.47 8.88 21.75
CA GLN A 87 5.04 7.49 21.52
C GLN A 87 4.87 7.22 20.03
N PHE A 88 5.27 6.05 19.52
CA PHE A 88 5.04 5.69 18.11
C PHE A 88 4.46 4.29 17.90
N ASP A 89 4.46 3.45 18.93
CA ASP A 89 3.86 2.13 18.90
C ASP A 89 3.06 1.87 20.20
N VAL A 90 1.88 1.30 20.02
CA VAL A 90 0.90 1.00 21.08
C VAL A 90 0.46 -0.44 20.91
N SER A 91 0.65 -1.23 21.96
CA SER A 91 0.22 -2.64 22.01
C SER A 91 -0.35 -2.96 23.38
N HIS A 92 -0.97 -4.13 23.53
CA HIS A 92 -1.35 -4.65 24.85
C HIS A 92 -0.82 -6.06 25.07
N TYR A 93 -0.80 -6.50 26.32
CA TYR A 93 -0.50 -7.88 26.71
C TYR A 93 -1.26 -8.26 27.97
N LYS A 94 -1.33 -9.56 28.25
CA LYS A 94 -1.91 -10.12 29.46
C LYS A 94 -0.83 -10.19 30.55
N GLY A 95 -1.09 -9.61 31.71
CA GLY A 95 -0.13 -9.56 32.82
C GLY A 95 -0.75 -9.72 34.20
N GLU A 96 0.10 -9.71 35.21
CA GLU A 96 -0.29 -9.73 36.62
C GLU A 96 -0.68 -8.34 37.11
N ARG A 97 -1.66 -8.26 38.02
CA ARG A 97 -2.05 -6.98 38.61
C ARG A 97 -0.92 -6.42 39.48
N LEU A 98 -0.70 -5.11 39.41
CA LEU A 98 0.23 -4.41 40.30
C LEU A 98 -0.51 -3.75 41.48
N ALA A 99 -0.05 -3.98 42.71
CA ALA A 99 -0.67 -3.42 43.91
C ALA A 99 -0.63 -1.87 43.89
N GLY A 100 -1.79 -1.26 44.14
CA GLY A 100 -1.97 0.20 44.10
C GLY A 100 -2.33 0.78 42.72
N MET A 101 -2.39 -0.04 41.66
CA MET A 101 -2.90 0.37 40.35
C MET A 101 -4.43 0.16 40.25
N PRO A 102 -5.15 0.98 39.47
CA PRO A 102 -6.59 0.83 39.25
C PRO A 102 -6.92 -0.41 38.39
N GLY A 103 -8.21 -0.74 38.25
CA GLY A 103 -8.69 -1.80 37.35
C GLY A 103 -9.20 -3.06 38.06
N ALA A 104 -9.04 -4.22 37.41
CA ALA A 104 -9.55 -5.50 37.90
C ALA A 104 -8.83 -5.97 39.18
N ALA A 105 -9.58 -6.61 40.09
CA ALA A 105 -9.05 -7.11 41.35
C ALA A 105 -8.37 -8.48 41.23
N GLN A 106 -8.66 -9.24 40.18
CA GLN A 106 -8.13 -10.58 39.91
C GLN A 106 -7.19 -10.54 38.70
N SER A 107 -6.08 -11.26 38.79
CA SER A 107 -5.23 -11.56 37.63
C SER A 107 -5.82 -12.72 36.82
N PRO A 108 -5.52 -12.80 35.50
CA PRO A 108 -4.75 -11.84 34.70
C PRO A 108 -5.53 -10.57 34.33
N VAL A 109 -4.79 -9.49 34.06
CA VAL A 109 -5.30 -8.17 33.63
C VAL A 109 -4.68 -7.72 32.30
N PRO A 110 -5.38 -6.92 31.48
CA PRO A 110 -4.80 -6.33 30.28
C PRO A 110 -3.93 -5.12 30.65
N ILE A 111 -2.70 -5.08 30.14
CA ILE A 111 -1.75 -3.98 30.33
C ILE A 111 -1.39 -3.40 28.96
N ILE A 112 -1.46 -2.08 28.82
CA ILE A 112 -1.07 -1.39 27.59
C ILE A 112 0.41 -1.05 27.63
N ARG A 113 1.11 -1.27 26.54
CA ARG A 113 2.52 -0.89 26.35
C ARG A 113 2.62 0.23 25.33
N LEU A 114 3.29 1.30 25.74
CA LEU A 114 3.67 2.41 24.87
C LEU A 114 5.17 2.37 24.66
N PHE A 115 5.60 2.28 23.39
CA PHE A 115 6.99 2.47 23.02
C PHE A 115 7.19 3.85 22.44
N GLY A 116 8.28 4.50 22.82
CA GLY A 116 8.60 5.82 22.32
C GLY A 116 10.00 6.28 22.66
N VAL A 117 10.28 7.54 22.32
CA VAL A 117 11.61 8.16 22.47
C VAL A 117 11.49 9.56 23.04
N THR A 118 12.35 9.88 24.00
CA THR A 118 12.47 11.24 24.57
C THR A 118 13.11 12.22 23.59
N GLU A 119 13.00 13.53 23.85
CA GLU A 119 13.67 14.56 23.02
C GLU A 119 15.20 14.38 22.95
N ASN A 120 15.79 13.78 23.98
CA ASN A 120 17.23 13.48 24.06
C ASN A 120 17.61 12.15 23.39
N GLY A 121 16.66 11.42 22.78
CA GLY A 121 16.94 10.18 22.08
C GLY A 121 17.00 8.92 22.95
N HIS A 122 16.52 8.96 24.21
CA HIS A 122 16.41 7.77 25.06
C HIS A 122 15.17 6.96 24.73
N SER A 123 15.29 5.63 24.64
CA SER A 123 14.16 4.72 24.40
C SER A 123 13.36 4.45 25.67
N VAL A 124 12.03 4.47 25.54
CA VAL A 124 11.07 4.39 26.64
C VAL A 124 10.07 3.27 26.38
N CYS A 125 9.80 2.46 27.42
CA CYS A 125 8.64 1.59 27.49
C CYS A 125 7.81 1.94 28.72
N ALA A 126 6.57 2.39 28.50
CA ALA A 126 5.60 2.64 29.57
C ALA A 126 4.59 1.49 29.63
N HIS A 127 4.48 0.87 30.80
CA HIS A 127 3.44 -0.12 31.12
C HIS A 127 2.27 0.60 31.80
N VAL A 128 1.15 0.68 31.10
CA VAL A 128 -0.03 1.44 31.50
C VAL A 128 -1.08 0.49 32.06
N HIS A 129 -1.39 0.67 33.34
CA HIS A 129 -2.24 -0.24 34.13
C HIS A 129 -3.65 0.30 34.34
N GLY A 130 -4.59 -0.62 34.47
CA GLY A 130 -5.94 -0.34 34.98
C GLY A 130 -6.97 0.13 33.96
N PHE A 131 -6.60 0.19 32.69
CA PHE A 131 -7.56 0.37 31.61
C PHE A 131 -8.28 -0.94 31.34
N VAL A 132 -9.62 -0.93 31.33
CA VAL A 132 -10.44 -2.13 31.22
C VAL A 132 -11.36 -2.08 29.99
N PRO A 133 -11.53 -3.19 29.27
CA PRO A 133 -12.37 -3.24 28.08
C PRO A 133 -13.86 -3.14 28.42
N TYR A 134 -14.62 -2.47 27.55
CA TYR A 134 -16.08 -2.35 27.70
C TYR A 134 -16.81 -2.20 26.37
N PHE A 135 -18.09 -2.54 26.38
CA PHE A 135 -19.05 -2.32 25.29
C PHE A 135 -20.45 -2.02 25.85
N TYR A 136 -21.43 -1.74 24.98
CA TYR A 136 -22.77 -1.33 25.41
C TYR A 136 -23.87 -2.22 24.82
N VAL A 137 -24.99 -2.32 25.53
CA VAL A 137 -26.25 -2.88 25.03
C VAL A 137 -27.43 -2.02 25.47
N PRO A 138 -28.55 -1.96 24.71
CA PRO A 138 -29.74 -1.25 25.18
C PRO A 138 -30.30 -1.91 26.44
N ALA A 139 -30.73 -1.09 27.40
CA ALA A 139 -31.42 -1.63 28.58
C ALA A 139 -32.81 -2.17 28.19
N PRO A 140 -33.29 -3.25 28.85
CA PRO A 140 -34.66 -3.72 28.69
C PRO A 140 -35.70 -2.61 28.87
N LYS A 141 -36.88 -2.78 28.28
CA LYS A 141 -38.02 -1.91 28.59
C LYS A 141 -38.35 -2.01 30.08
N ASP A 142 -38.61 -0.87 30.69
CA ASP A 142 -38.91 -0.72 32.12
C ASP A 142 -37.81 -1.30 33.04
N PHE A 143 -36.54 -1.20 32.63
CA PHE A 143 -35.40 -1.69 33.41
C PHE A 143 -35.17 -0.89 34.69
N SER A 144 -35.10 -1.58 35.83
CA SER A 144 -34.72 -0.99 37.12
C SER A 144 -33.24 -1.20 37.40
N ILE A 145 -32.59 -0.14 37.90
CA ILE A 145 -31.16 -0.11 38.28
C ILE A 145 -30.82 -1.19 39.32
N ASN A 146 -31.79 -1.64 40.12
CA ASN A 146 -31.60 -2.69 41.12
C ASN A 146 -31.21 -4.05 40.50
N TYR A 147 -31.59 -4.31 39.24
CA TYR A 147 -31.30 -5.56 38.54
C TYR A 147 -29.95 -5.56 37.79
N LEU A 148 -29.13 -4.52 37.94
CA LEU A 148 -27.79 -4.46 37.31
C LEU A 148 -26.88 -5.61 37.77
N ASN A 149 -26.94 -5.96 39.05
CA ASN A 149 -26.16 -7.06 39.60
C ASN A 149 -26.66 -8.41 39.10
N ASP A 150 -27.97 -8.59 38.96
CA ASP A 150 -28.55 -9.82 38.41
C ASP A 150 -28.15 -10.03 36.95
N PHE A 151 -28.17 -8.96 36.14
CA PHE A 151 -27.68 -8.99 34.76
C PHE A 151 -26.20 -9.37 34.71
N ARG A 152 -25.36 -8.74 35.55
CA ARG A 152 -23.92 -9.01 35.64
C ARG A 152 -23.66 -10.49 35.96
N GLU A 153 -24.33 -11.02 36.99
CA GLU A 153 -24.15 -12.41 37.42
C GLU A 153 -24.65 -13.42 36.39
N ALA A 154 -25.78 -13.13 35.72
CA ALA A 154 -26.31 -13.98 34.66
C ALA A 154 -25.35 -14.07 33.46
N LEU A 155 -24.82 -12.93 33.00
CA LEU A 155 -23.85 -12.89 31.91
C LEU A 155 -22.52 -13.55 32.31
N ASN A 156 -22.02 -13.28 33.52
CA ASN A 156 -20.81 -13.92 34.05
C ASN A 156 -20.96 -15.45 34.10
N SER A 157 -22.09 -15.93 34.59
CA SER A 157 -22.40 -17.37 34.66
C SER A 157 -22.59 -18.01 33.28
N ALA A 158 -23.11 -17.28 32.29
CA ALA A 158 -23.19 -17.75 30.92
C ALA A 158 -21.79 -17.89 30.29
N LEU A 159 -20.95 -16.88 30.46
CA LEU A 159 -19.56 -16.89 29.97
C LEU A 159 -18.72 -18.01 30.60
N LEU A 160 -18.84 -18.23 31.91
CA LEU A 160 -18.14 -19.33 32.60
C LEU A 160 -18.60 -20.72 32.13
N ARG A 161 -19.85 -20.86 31.64
CA ARG A 161 -20.36 -22.13 31.09
C ARG A 161 -19.86 -22.39 29.67
N GLU A 162 -19.75 -21.35 28.85
CA GLU A 162 -19.28 -21.46 27.46
C GLU A 162 -17.75 -21.62 27.40
N ASN A 163 -17.00 -20.91 28.25
CA ASN A 163 -15.54 -20.91 28.23
C ASN A 163 -14.94 -21.95 29.19
N LYS A 164 -14.62 -23.14 28.68
CA LYS A 164 -13.87 -24.20 29.40
C LYS A 164 -12.35 -24.18 29.17
N THR A 165 -11.82 -23.12 28.56
CA THR A 165 -10.41 -22.98 28.17
C THR A 165 -9.50 -22.69 29.37
N LYS A 166 -8.27 -23.24 29.34
CA LYS A 166 -7.21 -22.99 30.35
C LYS A 166 -6.78 -21.52 30.45
N GLU A 167 -7.07 -20.69 29.44
CA GLU A 167 -6.63 -19.29 29.38
C GLU A 167 -7.29 -18.36 30.41
N PHE A 168 -8.43 -18.77 31.00
CA PHE A 168 -9.19 -17.98 31.99
C PHE A 168 -9.09 -18.57 33.41
N GLU A 169 -8.19 -19.53 33.61
CA GLU A 169 -7.97 -20.22 34.88
C GLU A 169 -7.52 -19.21 35.96
N GLY A 170 -8.34 -19.04 37.01
CA GLY A 170 -8.11 -18.06 38.09
C GLY A 170 -9.04 -16.85 38.09
N LEU A 171 -9.81 -16.61 37.02
CA LEU A 171 -10.83 -15.56 36.97
C LEU A 171 -12.21 -16.12 37.34
N HIS A 172 -12.79 -15.59 38.41
CA HIS A 172 -14.17 -15.90 38.81
C HIS A 172 -15.17 -14.82 38.35
N HIS A 173 -14.67 -13.61 38.11
CA HIS A 173 -15.46 -12.47 37.65
C HIS A 173 -14.97 -12.00 36.28
N LEU A 174 -15.49 -12.63 35.21
CA LEU A 174 -15.25 -12.27 33.81
C LEU A 174 -15.94 -10.94 33.44
N VAL A 175 -17.11 -10.69 34.03
CA VAL A 175 -17.83 -9.41 33.94
C VAL A 175 -17.59 -8.62 35.23
N LEU A 176 -16.79 -7.56 35.13
CA LEU A 176 -16.34 -6.77 36.28
C LEU A 176 -17.45 -5.87 36.83
N ARG A 177 -18.16 -5.17 35.94
CA ARG A 177 -19.19 -4.19 36.32
C ARG A 177 -20.17 -3.97 35.19
N VAL A 178 -21.43 -3.73 35.55
CA VAL A 178 -22.47 -3.25 34.64
C VAL A 178 -23.02 -1.94 35.19
N THR A 179 -22.99 -0.87 34.41
CA THR A 179 -23.56 0.44 34.77
C THR A 179 -24.62 0.84 33.75
N CYS A 180 -25.60 1.63 34.17
CA CYS A 180 -26.59 2.20 33.26
C CYS A 180 -26.19 3.64 32.91
N GLU A 181 -26.13 3.95 31.63
CA GLU A 181 -25.79 5.27 31.10
C GLU A 181 -26.82 5.72 30.06
N GLU A 182 -27.21 6.99 30.09
CA GLU A 182 -28.11 7.59 29.10
C GLU A 182 -27.31 7.98 27.85
N LYS A 183 -27.60 7.32 26.72
CA LYS A 183 -26.88 7.52 25.45
C LYS A 183 -27.84 7.52 24.26
N GLN A 184 -27.34 7.96 23.10
CA GLN A 184 -28.10 7.96 21.85
C GLN A 184 -27.46 7.05 20.80
N ASN A 185 -28.27 6.39 19.98
CA ASN A 185 -27.76 5.67 18.80
C ASN A 185 -27.31 6.69 17.74
N VAL A 186 -26.09 6.53 17.19
CA VAL A 186 -25.59 7.35 16.07
C VAL A 186 -26.46 7.19 14.82
N TYR A 187 -26.99 5.99 14.57
CA TYR A 187 -27.63 5.64 13.31
C TYR A 187 -29.11 6.01 13.32
N GLY A 188 -29.50 7.04 12.57
CA GLY A 188 -30.87 7.54 12.47
C GLY A 188 -31.22 8.63 13.50
N PHE A 189 -32.15 9.51 13.14
CA PHE A 189 -32.68 10.55 14.01
C PHE A 189 -33.80 10.02 14.92
N HIS A 190 -33.64 10.19 16.23
CA HIS A 190 -34.54 9.65 17.26
C HIS A 190 -35.14 10.74 18.19
N GLY A 191 -35.28 11.98 17.70
CA GLY A 191 -35.96 13.05 18.45
C GLY A 191 -35.20 13.59 19.65
N ASN A 192 -33.87 13.59 19.62
CA ASN A 192 -33.00 14.06 20.72
C ASN A 192 -33.23 13.38 22.08
N ARG A 193 -33.84 12.20 22.09
CA ARG A 193 -34.07 11.40 23.30
C ARG A 193 -32.90 10.47 23.54
N SER A 194 -32.30 10.56 24.72
CA SER A 194 -31.40 9.52 25.22
C SER A 194 -32.22 8.31 25.67
N LEU A 195 -31.64 7.13 25.51
CA LEU A 195 -32.16 5.88 26.01
C LEU A 195 -31.18 5.31 27.03
N PRO A 196 -31.66 4.53 28.01
CA PRO A 196 -30.79 3.82 28.93
C PRO A 196 -30.05 2.70 28.20
N PHE A 197 -28.71 2.71 28.27
CA PHE A 197 -27.82 1.66 27.84
C PHE A 197 -27.11 1.04 29.03
N LEU A 198 -26.88 -0.27 28.99
CA LEU A 198 -26.03 -0.97 29.93
C LEU A 198 -24.61 -0.99 29.39
N ARG A 199 -23.67 -0.35 30.10
CA ARG A 199 -22.24 -0.45 29.86
C ARG A 199 -21.70 -1.67 30.58
N ILE A 200 -21.18 -2.62 29.81
CA ILE A 200 -20.65 -3.89 30.32
C ILE A 200 -19.12 -3.79 30.31
N THR A 201 -18.52 -3.83 31.49
CA THR A 201 -17.06 -3.82 31.66
C THR A 201 -16.56 -5.25 31.84
N MET A 202 -15.60 -5.64 31.01
CA MET A 202 -15.05 -7.00 30.93
C MET A 202 -13.66 -7.06 31.57
N ALA A 203 -13.26 -8.24 32.03
CA ALA A 203 -11.93 -8.46 32.60
C ALA A 203 -10.82 -8.39 31.53
N LEU A 204 -11.06 -8.96 30.34
CA LEU A 204 -10.10 -9.08 29.24
C LEU A 204 -10.76 -8.73 27.89
N PRO A 205 -10.01 -8.16 26.92
CA PRO A 205 -10.58 -7.75 25.64
C PRO A 205 -11.22 -8.91 24.85
N ARG A 206 -10.57 -10.08 24.85
CA ARG A 206 -11.03 -11.33 24.24
C ARG A 206 -12.39 -11.83 24.74
N LEU A 207 -12.88 -11.33 25.88
CA LEU A 207 -14.18 -11.73 26.40
C LEU A 207 -15.33 -10.97 25.75
N ILE A 208 -15.06 -9.91 24.98
CA ILE A 208 -16.11 -9.10 24.34
C ILE A 208 -16.87 -9.92 23.28
N ALA A 209 -16.19 -10.65 22.42
CA ALA A 209 -16.85 -11.39 21.34
C ALA A 209 -17.70 -12.58 21.83
N PRO A 210 -17.28 -13.45 22.79
CA PRO A 210 -18.19 -14.43 23.38
C PRO A 210 -19.35 -13.76 24.12
N ALA A 211 -19.10 -12.67 24.86
CA ALA A 211 -20.18 -11.95 25.55
C ALA A 211 -21.22 -11.40 24.56
N LYS A 212 -20.77 -10.82 23.45
CA LYS A 212 -21.63 -10.37 22.35
C LYS A 212 -22.45 -11.52 21.77
N ARG A 213 -21.84 -12.69 21.50
CA ARG A 213 -22.55 -13.86 20.94
C ARG A 213 -23.66 -14.34 21.88
N ILE A 214 -23.39 -14.43 23.18
CA ILE A 214 -24.39 -14.79 24.20
C ILE A 214 -25.53 -13.77 24.19
N LEU A 215 -25.21 -12.47 24.17
CA LEU A 215 -26.19 -11.40 24.21
C LEU A 215 -27.04 -11.32 22.94
N ASP A 216 -26.45 -11.54 21.76
CA ASP A 216 -27.17 -11.60 20.48
C ASP A 216 -28.12 -12.81 20.42
N ASN A 217 -27.71 -13.99 20.94
CA ASN A 217 -28.54 -15.20 21.03
C ASN A 217 -29.61 -15.11 22.12
N GLY A 218 -29.37 -14.27 23.12
CA GLY A 218 -30.31 -13.88 24.16
C GLY A 218 -29.88 -14.29 25.56
N LEU A 219 -30.22 -13.45 26.54
CA LEU A 219 -29.91 -13.65 27.95
C LEU A 219 -31.17 -13.48 28.81
N ALA A 220 -31.43 -14.45 29.68
CA ALA A 220 -32.50 -14.37 30.69
C ALA A 220 -31.87 -14.09 32.07
N PHE A 221 -32.51 -13.21 32.86
CA PHE A 221 -32.06 -12.87 34.21
C PHE A 221 -33.21 -12.28 35.03
N ALA A 222 -33.23 -12.54 36.35
CA ALA A 222 -34.30 -12.11 37.26
C ALA A 222 -35.70 -12.36 36.67
N ASN A 223 -36.49 -11.29 36.45
CA ASN A 223 -37.85 -11.35 35.90
C ASN A 223 -37.91 -11.08 34.38
N TYR A 224 -36.76 -10.88 33.71
CA TYR A 224 -36.71 -10.61 32.27
C TYR A 224 -36.57 -11.93 31.50
N PRO A 225 -37.48 -12.23 30.54
CA PRO A 225 -37.41 -13.44 29.74
C PRO A 225 -36.19 -13.43 28.81
N LEU A 226 -35.91 -14.58 28.20
CA LEU A 226 -34.88 -14.70 27.18
C LEU A 226 -35.16 -13.72 26.03
N GLN A 227 -34.31 -12.70 25.89
CA GLN A 227 -34.38 -11.72 24.82
C GLN A 227 -32.99 -11.37 24.33
N SER A 228 -32.89 -10.95 23.06
CA SER A 228 -31.64 -10.54 22.41
C SER A 228 -31.29 -9.10 22.75
N TYR A 229 -29.99 -8.85 22.95
CA TYR A 229 -29.43 -7.54 23.27
C TYR A 229 -28.40 -7.16 22.20
N PRO A 230 -28.77 -6.33 21.21
CA PRO A 230 -27.83 -5.96 20.15
C PRO A 230 -26.67 -5.14 20.72
N ALA A 231 -25.45 -5.60 20.47
CA ALA A 231 -24.25 -4.95 20.98
C ALA A 231 -23.87 -3.68 20.20
N PHE A 232 -23.52 -2.64 20.94
CA PHE A 232 -22.95 -1.39 20.45
C PHE A 232 -21.47 -1.34 20.82
N GLU A 233 -20.67 -0.84 19.89
CA GLU A 233 -19.24 -0.60 20.10
C GLU A 233 -18.40 -1.84 20.52
N ALA A 234 -18.93 -3.05 20.28
CA ALA A 234 -18.27 -4.31 20.62
C ALA A 234 -17.19 -4.73 19.60
N ASN A 235 -17.02 -3.98 18.50
CA ASN A 235 -16.09 -4.27 17.41
C ASN A 235 -14.93 -3.26 17.30
N ILE A 236 -14.55 -2.67 18.43
CA ILE A 236 -13.50 -1.65 18.53
C ILE A 236 -12.28 -2.24 19.22
N ASP A 237 -11.14 -2.22 18.53
CA ASP A 237 -9.85 -2.69 19.04
C ASP A 237 -9.49 -1.97 20.36
N PHE A 238 -8.91 -2.71 21.30
CA PHE A 238 -8.64 -2.22 22.66
C PHE A 238 -7.70 -1.01 22.70
N GLU A 239 -6.68 -0.98 21.83
CA GLU A 239 -5.74 0.14 21.70
C GLU A 239 -6.44 1.40 21.17
N ILE A 240 -7.34 1.24 20.19
CA ILE A 240 -8.10 2.37 19.63
C ILE A 240 -9.06 2.93 20.69
N ARG A 241 -9.66 2.06 21.49
CA ARG A 241 -10.49 2.46 22.63
C ARG A 241 -9.67 3.28 23.63
N PHE A 242 -8.52 2.76 24.08
CA PHE A 242 -7.63 3.46 24.98
C PHE A 242 -7.20 4.84 24.45
N MET A 243 -6.78 4.90 23.19
CA MET A 243 -6.38 6.15 22.55
C MET A 243 -7.54 7.15 22.42
N THR A 244 -8.76 6.67 22.23
CA THR A 244 -9.96 7.51 22.15
C THR A 244 -10.31 8.09 23.51
N ASP A 245 -10.37 7.25 24.55
CA ASP A 245 -10.78 7.65 25.91
C ASP A 245 -9.75 8.58 26.58
N THR A 246 -8.47 8.40 26.29
CA THR A 246 -7.37 9.26 26.79
C THR A 246 -7.07 10.46 25.89
N LEU A 247 -7.80 10.61 24.78
CA LEU A 247 -7.56 11.60 23.72
C LEU A 247 -6.18 11.49 23.03
N MET A 248 -5.41 10.43 23.30
CA MET A 248 -4.12 10.14 22.68
C MET A 248 -4.24 9.97 21.16
N THR A 249 -3.42 10.68 20.41
CA THR A 249 -3.27 10.49 18.95
C THR A 249 -2.00 9.71 18.64
N GLY A 250 -1.89 9.15 17.44
CA GLY A 250 -0.64 8.51 17.01
C GLY A 250 0.50 9.51 16.96
N CYS A 251 1.70 9.16 17.44
CA CYS A 251 2.84 10.06 17.42
C CYS A 251 2.61 11.37 18.20
N SER A 252 1.92 11.29 19.34
CA SER A 252 1.75 12.39 20.30
C SER A 252 2.79 12.32 21.42
N TRP A 253 3.04 13.47 22.05
CA TRP A 253 3.89 13.56 23.23
C TRP A 253 3.10 13.13 24.47
N VAL A 254 3.71 12.24 25.25
CA VAL A 254 3.16 11.66 26.46
C VAL A 254 4.07 12.03 27.62
N GLU A 255 3.47 12.46 28.72
CA GLU A 255 4.16 12.82 29.96
C GLU A 255 3.72 11.90 31.10
N ALA A 256 4.71 11.32 31.79
CA ALA A 256 4.56 10.69 33.08
C ALA A 256 5.03 11.68 34.17
N PRO A 257 4.10 12.28 34.94
CA PRO A 257 4.46 13.26 35.95
C PRO A 257 5.27 12.67 37.09
N ALA A 258 6.09 13.50 37.73
CA ALA A 258 6.84 13.12 38.92
C ALA A 258 5.91 12.55 40.02
N SER A 259 6.40 11.56 40.76
CA SER A 259 5.69 10.81 41.81
C SER A 259 4.49 9.96 41.34
N LYS A 260 4.21 9.89 40.03
CA LYS A 260 3.07 9.12 39.48
C LYS A 260 3.45 7.82 38.80
N TYR A 261 4.74 7.59 38.53
CA TYR A 261 5.25 6.37 37.93
C TYR A 261 6.21 5.62 38.86
N LYS A 262 6.41 4.33 38.59
CA LYS A 262 7.39 3.48 39.27
C LYS A 262 8.37 2.93 38.23
N LEU A 263 9.66 3.21 38.38
CA LEU A 263 10.68 2.60 37.52
C LEU A 263 10.76 1.10 37.78
N ARG A 264 10.93 0.31 36.72
CA ARG A 264 11.24 -1.11 36.82
C ARG A 264 12.75 -1.29 36.87
N ASP A 265 13.23 -1.94 37.92
CA ASP A 265 14.67 -2.18 38.10
C ASP A 265 15.12 -3.41 37.30
N SER A 266 16.25 -3.30 36.60
CA SER A 266 16.78 -4.39 35.78
C SER A 266 17.57 -5.44 36.59
N THR A 267 17.75 -5.21 37.89
CA THR A 267 18.69 -5.97 38.75
C THR A 267 18.08 -6.67 39.97
N GLN A 268 16.80 -6.46 40.28
CA GLN A 268 16.17 -7.04 41.48
C GLN A 268 15.67 -8.48 41.27
N LYS A 269 16.45 -9.49 41.66
CA LYS A 269 15.86 -10.81 41.98
C LYS A 269 14.93 -10.64 43.18
N THR A 270 13.65 -10.95 43.02
CA THR A 270 12.64 -10.84 44.08
C THR A 270 12.85 -11.90 45.17
N GLU A 271 13.65 -11.59 46.19
CA GLU A 271 13.88 -12.47 47.36
C GLU A 271 12.70 -12.51 48.36
N ASP A 272 11.72 -11.60 48.26
CA ASP A 272 10.66 -11.47 49.28
C ASP A 272 9.43 -12.39 49.11
N TYR A 273 9.38 -13.26 48.08
CA TYR A 273 8.20 -14.10 47.82
C TYR A 273 8.26 -15.54 48.37
N ILE A 274 9.34 -15.96 49.04
CA ILE A 274 9.50 -17.36 49.53
C ILE A 274 8.85 -17.60 50.91
N LYS A 275 8.40 -16.58 51.65
CA LYS A 275 7.96 -16.76 53.05
C LYS A 275 6.50 -17.17 53.28
N THR A 276 5.68 -17.40 52.26
CA THR A 276 4.25 -17.77 52.45
C THR A 276 3.79 -19.10 51.86
N SER A 277 4.66 -19.91 51.24
CA SER A 277 4.29 -21.25 50.73
C SER A 277 4.67 -22.43 51.63
N ASN A 278 5.47 -22.25 52.68
CA ASN A 278 5.81 -23.33 53.61
C ASN A 278 4.84 -23.43 54.79
N LYS A 279 3.62 -23.90 54.53
CA LYS A 279 2.78 -24.56 55.55
C LYS A 279 1.73 -25.45 54.88
N LYS A 280 2.13 -26.68 54.53
CA LYS A 280 1.34 -27.92 54.61
C LYS A 280 2.07 -29.07 53.89
N SER A 281 2.84 -29.85 54.65
CA SER A 281 3.01 -31.29 54.41
C SER A 281 3.73 -31.93 55.61
N ASN A 282 2.96 -32.33 56.61
CA ASN A 282 3.36 -33.40 57.53
C ASN A 282 2.17 -34.34 57.63
N ASN A 283 2.28 -35.51 57.00
CA ASN A 283 1.75 -36.78 57.46
C ASN A 283 2.21 -37.89 56.50
N THR A 284 3.33 -38.51 56.85
CA THR A 284 3.77 -39.82 56.36
C THR A 284 3.31 -40.89 57.33
N THR A 285 2.58 -41.90 56.82
CA THR A 285 2.54 -43.23 57.41
C THR A 285 3.18 -44.20 56.43
N SER A 286 4.15 -44.93 56.96
CA SER A 286 4.99 -45.95 56.35
C SER A 286 4.25 -47.28 56.17
N THR A 287 4.48 -47.94 55.03
CA THR A 287 4.62 -49.40 55.00
C THR A 287 5.38 -49.89 53.78
N THR A 288 6.30 -50.81 54.07
CA THR A 288 7.24 -51.54 53.22
C THR A 288 6.57 -52.57 52.31
N ASN A 289 7.13 -52.85 51.13
CA ASN A 289 7.48 -54.21 50.69
C ASN A 289 8.26 -54.26 49.35
N SER A 290 8.97 -55.37 49.21
CA SER A 290 10.14 -55.71 48.39
C SER A 290 9.84 -56.36 47.02
N SER A 291 10.89 -56.40 46.17
CA SER A 291 11.19 -57.38 45.07
C SER A 291 10.20 -57.45 43.88
N SER A 292 10.56 -57.57 42.59
CA SER A 292 11.65 -58.27 41.87
C SER A 292 11.62 -57.90 40.36
N SER A 293 12.76 -58.00 39.65
CA SER A 293 12.99 -58.37 38.20
C SER A 293 11.96 -57.93 37.12
N SER A 294 12.27 -57.38 35.94
CA SER A 294 13.29 -57.70 34.94
C SER A 294 13.13 -56.81 33.69
N SER A 295 14.27 -56.45 33.06
CA SER A 295 14.54 -56.23 31.61
C SER A 295 13.65 -55.38 30.68
N ASN A 296 14.35 -54.46 29.99
CA ASN A 296 14.25 -54.02 28.58
C ASN A 296 13.51 -52.72 28.20
N HIS A 297 14.33 -51.82 27.61
CA HIS A 297 14.09 -50.81 26.56
C HIS A 297 12.83 -49.94 26.63
N ASN A 298 13.02 -48.62 26.77
CA ASN A 298 12.66 -47.62 25.75
C ASN A 298 12.94 -46.16 26.19
N GLU A 299 13.47 -45.41 25.22
CA GLU A 299 13.17 -44.01 24.88
C GLU A 299 13.09 -42.95 25.99
N GLU A 300 14.07 -42.06 25.96
CA GLU A 300 14.07 -40.75 26.60
C GLU A 300 12.98 -39.86 25.98
N ASN A 301 11.87 -39.69 26.69
CA ASN A 301 10.97 -38.55 26.50
C ASN A 301 11.48 -37.36 27.31
N SER A 302 12.16 -36.42 26.65
CA SER A 302 12.49 -35.10 27.17
C SER A 302 11.21 -34.31 27.43
N SER A 303 10.74 -34.32 28.67
CA SER A 303 9.60 -33.53 29.13
C SER A 303 10.01 -32.06 29.23
N SER A 304 9.57 -31.25 28.26
CA SER A 304 9.65 -29.79 28.31
C SER A 304 8.82 -29.28 29.50
N THR A 305 9.51 -28.86 30.54
CA THR A 305 8.87 -28.31 31.74
C THR A 305 8.41 -26.89 31.43
N ILE A 306 7.09 -26.72 31.23
CA ILE A 306 6.43 -25.42 31.12
C ILE A 306 6.54 -24.72 32.48
N ILE A 307 7.35 -23.66 32.56
CA ILE A 307 7.50 -22.85 33.78
C ILE A 307 6.32 -21.87 33.87
N LYS A 308 5.51 -22.00 34.92
CA LYS A 308 4.50 -20.99 35.30
C LYS A 308 5.20 -19.73 35.83
N SER A 309 4.97 -18.62 35.12
CA SER A 309 5.07 -17.21 35.55
C SER A 309 5.75 -16.92 36.91
N SER A 310 7.03 -16.50 36.89
CA SER A 310 7.68 -15.79 37.99
C SER A 310 8.09 -14.39 37.53
N LEU A 311 7.80 -13.39 38.37
CA LEU A 311 7.69 -11.96 38.07
C LEU A 311 9.02 -11.18 37.93
N LEU A 312 8.95 -10.14 37.06
CA LEU A 312 9.52 -8.78 37.18
C LEU A 312 11.03 -8.58 37.45
N THR A 313 11.85 -8.82 36.41
CA THR A 313 13.06 -8.00 36.11
C THR A 313 13.01 -7.61 34.63
N GLY A 314 13.34 -6.36 34.29
CA GLY A 314 13.19 -5.67 32.99
C GLY A 314 12.63 -6.50 31.81
N GLN A 315 11.33 -6.34 31.50
CA GLN A 315 10.66 -7.11 30.44
C GLN A 315 11.08 -6.68 29.04
N THR A 316 11.73 -5.52 28.92
CA THR A 316 12.12 -4.94 27.63
C THR A 316 13.61 -4.61 27.55
N ARG A 317 14.05 -4.18 26.37
CA ARG A 317 15.41 -3.69 26.09
C ARG A 317 15.52 -2.16 26.11
N CYS A 318 14.49 -1.45 26.55
CA CYS A 318 14.48 0.03 26.56
C CYS A 318 15.37 0.57 27.70
N GLN A 319 15.91 1.79 27.53
CA GLN A 319 16.71 2.44 28.57
C GLN A 319 15.85 2.86 29.78
N ILE A 320 14.61 3.28 29.52
CA ILE A 320 13.65 3.70 30.53
C ILE A 320 12.47 2.74 30.48
N GLU A 321 12.18 2.04 31.58
CA GLU A 321 11.00 1.17 31.72
C GLU A 321 10.27 1.51 33.02
N PHE A 322 8.97 1.80 32.94
CA PHE A 322 8.18 2.17 34.12
C PHE A 322 6.73 1.70 34.06
N ASP A 323 6.13 1.57 35.24
CA ASP A 323 4.70 1.31 35.45
C ASP A 323 3.98 2.61 35.83
N ILE A 324 2.81 2.84 35.23
CA ILE A 324 1.95 3.98 35.52
C ILE A 324 0.46 3.60 35.43
N ALA A 325 -0.39 4.26 36.19
CA ALA A 325 -1.83 4.14 36.05
C ALA A 325 -2.32 4.92 34.81
N TRP A 326 -3.31 4.39 34.10
CA TRP A 326 -3.82 5.00 32.86
C TRP A 326 -4.36 6.42 33.05
N ASP A 327 -4.93 6.71 34.22
CA ASP A 327 -5.51 8.00 34.60
C ASP A 327 -4.49 9.03 35.11
N ALA A 328 -3.23 8.61 35.29
CA ALA A 328 -2.14 9.48 35.70
C ALA A 328 -1.29 10.01 34.53
N LEU A 329 -1.52 9.49 33.32
CA LEU A 329 -0.83 9.94 32.10
C LEU A 329 -1.34 11.31 31.63
N VAL A 330 -0.41 12.18 31.23
CA VAL A 330 -0.73 13.46 30.59
C VAL A 330 -0.43 13.36 29.10
N ILE A 331 -1.44 13.62 28.27
CA ILE A 331 -1.35 13.56 26.81
C ILE A 331 -1.33 14.98 26.24
N HIS A 332 -0.26 15.31 25.51
CA HIS A 332 -0.12 16.62 24.88
C HIS A 332 -0.65 16.61 23.44
N SER A 333 -1.49 17.57 23.10
CA SER A 333 -2.00 17.75 21.73
C SER A 333 -0.85 18.14 20.78
N PRO A 334 -0.75 17.57 19.56
CA PRO A 334 0.36 17.80 18.62
C PRO A 334 0.25 19.16 17.90
N GLU A 335 0.25 20.24 18.68
CA GLU A 335 0.16 21.63 18.21
C GLU A 335 1.21 22.50 18.92
N GLY A 336 1.62 23.60 18.28
CA GLY A 336 2.62 24.51 18.83
C GLY A 336 3.96 23.82 19.12
N GLN A 337 4.44 23.88 20.38
CA GLN A 337 5.70 23.25 20.80
C GLN A 337 5.70 21.72 20.73
N TRP A 338 4.52 21.08 20.82
CA TRP A 338 4.36 19.63 20.78
C TRP A 338 4.18 19.09 19.34
N SER A 339 4.33 19.95 18.34
CA SER A 339 4.33 19.58 16.92
C SER A 339 5.65 18.92 16.48
N ASN A 340 6.71 19.04 17.29
CA ASN A 340 8.05 18.56 16.99
C ASN A 340 8.09 17.02 16.89
N ILE A 341 9.09 16.49 16.20
CA ILE A 341 9.35 15.05 16.07
C ILE A 341 10.66 14.74 16.83
N ALA A 342 10.64 13.72 17.68
CA ALA A 342 11.81 13.26 18.43
C ALA A 342 12.90 12.71 17.48
N PRO A 343 14.18 12.65 17.90
CA PRO A 343 15.26 12.10 17.08
C PRO A 343 15.16 10.57 16.98
N LEU A 344 14.27 10.09 16.10
CA LEU A 344 14.05 8.68 15.82
C LEU A 344 15.28 8.08 15.14
N ARG A 345 15.77 6.92 15.60
CA ARG A 345 16.82 6.16 14.92
C ARG A 345 16.21 5.33 13.79
N VAL A 346 16.67 5.57 12.57
CA VAL A 346 16.23 4.87 11.36
C VAL A 346 17.37 3.97 10.87
N LEU A 347 17.15 2.66 10.89
CA LEU A 347 18.02 1.65 10.30
C LEU A 347 17.51 1.32 8.90
N SER A 348 18.36 1.48 7.88
CA SER A 348 18.16 0.90 6.56
C SER A 348 19.19 -0.20 6.33
N PHE A 349 18.75 -1.36 5.83
CA PHE A 349 19.64 -2.47 5.57
C PHE A 349 19.26 -3.19 4.27
N ASP A 350 20.23 -3.95 3.75
CA ASP A 350 20.14 -4.76 2.54
C ASP A 350 21.02 -6.01 2.70
N ILE A 351 20.68 -7.11 2.02
CA ILE A 351 21.40 -8.39 2.12
C ILE A 351 21.81 -8.91 0.75
N GLU A 352 22.92 -9.64 0.72
CA GLU A 352 23.36 -10.40 -0.46
C GLU A 352 23.43 -11.89 -0.15
N CYS A 353 22.98 -12.71 -1.11
CA CYS A 353 22.97 -14.16 -1.01
C CYS A 353 23.73 -14.80 -2.19
N ALA A 354 24.51 -15.84 -1.92
CA ALA A 354 25.19 -16.59 -2.98
C ALA A 354 24.27 -17.69 -3.54
N SER A 355 23.70 -17.46 -4.73
CA SER A 355 22.80 -18.42 -5.39
C SER A 355 23.53 -19.48 -6.22
N ARG A 356 22.91 -20.66 -6.37
CA ARG A 356 23.23 -21.64 -7.41
C ARG A 356 22.80 -21.13 -8.79
N LYS A 357 23.57 -21.46 -9.83
CA LYS A 357 23.33 -20.97 -11.21
C LYS A 357 21.91 -21.29 -11.69
N GLY A 358 21.19 -20.26 -12.14
CA GLY A 358 19.84 -20.39 -12.71
C GLY A 358 18.75 -20.75 -11.69
N VAL A 359 18.99 -20.53 -10.40
CA VAL A 359 18.01 -20.72 -9.34
C VAL A 359 17.99 -19.45 -8.47
N PHE A 360 16.80 -18.95 -8.17
CA PHE A 360 16.67 -17.84 -7.23
C PHE A 360 17.08 -18.30 -5.81
N PRO A 361 17.74 -17.47 -4.99
CA PRO A 361 18.17 -17.86 -3.66
C PRO A 361 17.02 -18.46 -2.83
N VAL A 362 17.27 -19.63 -2.22
CA VAL A 362 16.36 -20.24 -1.23
C VAL A 362 17.03 -20.36 0.14
N PRO A 363 16.36 -19.98 1.24
CA PRO A 363 16.97 -19.92 2.57
C PRO A 363 17.57 -21.25 3.05
N GLU A 364 17.04 -22.39 2.62
CA GLU A 364 17.49 -23.70 3.10
C GLU A 364 18.86 -24.09 2.56
N LYS A 365 19.30 -23.51 1.44
CA LYS A 365 20.51 -23.95 0.72
C LYS A 365 21.50 -22.83 0.46
N ASP A 366 21.01 -21.66 0.07
CA ASP A 366 21.85 -20.58 -0.41
C ASP A 366 22.23 -19.65 0.77
N PRO A 367 23.52 -19.39 1.03
CA PRO A 367 23.96 -18.65 2.20
C PRO A 367 23.83 -17.14 2.03
N VAL A 368 23.57 -16.44 3.15
CA VAL A 368 23.73 -14.99 3.28
C VAL A 368 25.22 -14.68 3.40
N ILE A 369 25.72 -13.79 2.54
CA ILE A 369 27.15 -13.50 2.41
C ILE A 369 27.50 -12.08 2.82
N GLN A 370 26.57 -11.12 2.71
CA GLN A 370 26.78 -9.75 3.16
C GLN A 370 25.48 -9.16 3.72
N ILE A 371 25.62 -8.31 4.75
CA ILE A 371 24.52 -7.48 5.26
C ILE A 371 25.05 -6.06 5.46
N ALA A 372 24.58 -5.12 4.67
CA ALA A 372 24.93 -3.71 4.78
C ALA A 372 23.92 -2.94 5.62
N ASN A 373 24.39 -2.02 6.46
CA ASN A 373 23.52 -1.20 7.31
C ASN A 373 23.92 0.29 7.27
N MET A 374 22.89 1.13 7.21
CA MET A 374 22.97 2.57 7.30
C MET A 374 22.05 3.05 8.43
N VAL A 375 22.60 3.69 9.45
CA VAL A 375 21.82 4.22 10.59
C VAL A 375 21.90 5.74 10.61
N THR A 376 20.74 6.38 10.65
CA THR A 376 20.63 7.85 10.75
C THR A 376 19.68 8.22 11.88
N ASN A 377 19.95 9.33 12.57
CA ASN A 377 18.92 9.98 13.38
C ASN A 377 18.06 10.83 12.46
N TYR A 378 16.75 10.81 12.69
CA TYR A 378 15.82 11.62 11.93
C TYR A 378 16.11 13.12 12.16
N GLY A 379 16.29 13.88 11.07
CA GLY A 379 16.69 15.28 11.09
C GLY A 379 18.17 15.51 10.70
N GLU A 380 19.02 14.49 10.79
CA GLU A 380 20.40 14.54 10.29
C GLU A 380 20.45 14.23 8.78
N THR A 381 21.40 14.83 8.06
CA THR A 381 21.54 14.64 6.61
C THR A 381 22.40 13.44 6.23
N THR A 382 23.21 12.93 7.15
CA THR A 382 24.16 11.85 6.90
C THR A 382 24.05 10.74 7.93
N PRO A 383 24.09 9.47 7.51
CA PRO A 383 24.11 8.37 8.46
C PRO A 383 25.42 8.37 9.24
N PHE A 384 25.32 8.20 10.56
CA PHE A 384 26.44 8.19 11.50
C PHE A 384 27.04 6.78 11.69
N ILE A 385 26.27 5.72 11.41
CA ILE A 385 26.79 4.35 11.29
C ILE A 385 26.65 3.91 9.83
N ARG A 386 27.76 3.45 9.28
CA ARG A 386 27.85 2.79 7.97
C ARG A 386 28.69 1.56 8.16
N ASN A 387 28.08 0.38 8.15
CA ASN A 387 28.81 -0.86 8.31
C ASN A 387 28.33 -1.93 7.34
N VAL A 388 29.18 -2.92 7.12
CA VAL A 388 28.87 -4.10 6.31
C VAL A 388 29.44 -5.32 7.01
N PHE A 389 28.56 -6.28 7.28
CA PHE A 389 28.91 -7.59 7.80
C PHE A 389 29.19 -8.48 6.60
N THR A 390 30.37 -9.08 6.50
CA THR A 390 30.77 -9.91 5.35
C THR A 390 31.16 -11.31 5.79
N LEU A 391 30.77 -12.31 5.02
CA LEU A 391 31.32 -13.66 5.11
C LEU A 391 32.67 -13.68 4.38
N ASN A 392 33.70 -14.19 5.06
CA ASN A 392 35.12 -14.11 4.68
C ASN A 392 35.73 -12.69 4.76
N THR A 393 37.03 -12.61 4.47
CA THR A 393 37.82 -11.38 4.52
C THR A 393 37.42 -10.39 3.42
N CYS A 394 37.26 -9.13 3.76
CA CYS A 394 36.91 -8.05 2.82
C CYS A 394 37.92 -6.92 2.96
N ALA A 395 38.32 -6.30 1.85
CA ALA A 395 39.25 -5.18 1.89
C ALA A 395 38.58 -3.92 2.48
N PRO A 396 39.32 -3.03 3.17
CA PRO A 396 38.76 -1.84 3.81
C PRO A 396 38.01 -0.91 2.85
N ILE A 397 36.93 -0.30 3.36
CA ILE A 397 36.12 0.69 2.63
C ILE A 397 36.22 2.02 3.38
N VAL A 398 36.66 3.07 2.68
CA VAL A 398 36.79 4.41 3.29
C VAL A 398 35.42 4.92 3.73
N GLY A 399 35.31 5.32 4.99
CA GLY A 399 34.07 5.86 5.56
C GLY A 399 33.03 4.81 6.00
N SER A 400 33.35 3.51 5.90
CA SER A 400 32.47 2.42 6.36
C SER A 400 33.24 1.39 7.18
N GLN A 401 32.60 0.86 8.23
CA GLN A 401 33.17 -0.22 9.04
C GLN A 401 32.91 -1.57 8.35
N VAL A 402 33.97 -2.30 8.02
CA VAL A 402 33.88 -3.65 7.46
C VAL A 402 34.08 -4.66 8.59
N ILE A 403 33.08 -5.51 8.83
CA ILE A 403 33.09 -6.51 9.90
C ILE A 403 33.06 -7.89 9.25
N CYS A 404 34.19 -8.58 9.27
CA CYS A 404 34.34 -9.89 8.62
C CYS A 404 34.09 -11.04 9.60
N HIS A 405 33.38 -12.07 9.15
CA HIS A 405 33.12 -13.30 9.89
C HIS A 405 33.62 -14.51 9.13
N GLN A 406 34.02 -15.57 9.86
CA GLN A 406 34.47 -16.82 9.23
C GLN A 406 33.30 -17.71 8.86
N THR A 407 32.25 -17.72 9.70
CA THR A 407 31.06 -18.54 9.52
C THR A 407 29.81 -17.68 9.33
N GLU A 408 28.81 -18.23 8.63
CA GLU A 408 27.53 -17.56 8.43
C GLU A 408 26.74 -17.45 9.74
N GLN A 409 26.88 -18.44 10.64
CA GLN A 409 26.26 -18.43 11.95
C GLN A 409 26.72 -17.25 12.81
N GLU A 410 28.03 -16.97 12.81
CA GLU A 410 28.61 -15.79 13.47
C GLU A 410 28.08 -14.49 12.86
N LEU A 411 28.00 -14.42 11.52
CA LEU A 411 27.50 -13.25 10.82
C LEU A 411 26.06 -12.93 11.23
N LEU A 412 25.17 -13.91 11.20
CA LEU A 412 23.77 -13.75 11.57
C LEU A 412 23.62 -13.39 13.05
N ALA A 413 24.31 -14.10 13.94
CA ALA A 413 24.25 -13.85 15.38
C ALA A 413 24.74 -12.43 15.74
N ASN A 414 25.84 -11.99 15.13
CA ASN A 414 26.41 -10.66 15.36
C ASN A 414 25.56 -9.54 14.75
N TRP A 415 24.91 -9.77 13.60
CA TRP A 415 23.97 -8.80 13.05
C TRP A 415 22.72 -8.64 13.94
N ALA A 416 22.17 -9.75 14.45
CA ALA A 416 21.05 -9.69 15.40
C ALA A 416 21.44 -8.95 16.69
N MET A 417 22.67 -9.15 17.18
CA MET A 417 23.22 -8.36 18.29
C MET A 417 23.34 -6.88 17.96
N PHE A 418 23.86 -6.54 16.78
CA PHE A 418 23.96 -5.16 16.31
C PHE A 418 22.60 -4.45 16.31
N VAL A 419 21.54 -5.10 15.81
CA VAL A 419 20.16 -4.55 15.85
C VAL A 419 19.68 -4.32 17.28
N ARG A 420 20.03 -5.21 18.23
CA ARG A 420 19.69 -5.05 19.65
C ARG A 420 20.44 -3.88 20.30
N GLU A 421 21.73 -3.71 20.01
CA GLU A 421 22.60 -2.68 20.59
C GLU A 421 22.31 -1.26 20.07
N ILE A 422 22.12 -1.09 18.75
CA ILE A 422 21.80 0.23 18.19
C ILE A 422 20.38 0.68 18.56
N ASP A 423 19.50 -0.29 18.87
CA ASP A 423 18.09 -0.10 19.23
C ASP A 423 17.32 0.82 18.25
N PRO A 424 17.12 0.45 16.98
CA PRO A 424 16.47 1.33 16.01
C PRO A 424 14.96 1.46 16.29
N ASP A 425 14.40 2.64 16.07
CA ASP A 425 12.96 2.91 16.19
C ASP A 425 12.22 2.52 14.92
N ILE A 426 12.82 2.82 13.76
CA ILE A 426 12.29 2.50 12.43
C ILE A 426 13.29 1.59 11.73
N ILE A 427 12.79 0.49 11.17
CA ILE A 427 13.54 -0.38 10.25
C ILE A 427 12.97 -0.17 8.85
N THR A 428 13.82 0.24 7.92
CA THR A 428 13.49 0.51 6.52
C THR A 428 14.45 -0.23 5.58
N GLY A 429 14.19 -0.11 4.29
CA GLY A 429 14.88 -0.82 3.22
C GLY A 429 13.96 -0.92 2.01
N TYR A 430 14.32 -1.76 1.04
CA TYR A 430 13.53 -1.96 -0.17
C TYR A 430 13.18 -3.44 -0.34
N ASN A 431 11.91 -3.80 -0.15
CA ASN A 431 11.43 -5.20 -0.18
C ASN A 431 11.83 -6.05 1.06
N ILE A 432 12.17 -5.40 2.17
CA ILE A 432 12.55 -6.07 3.43
C ILE A 432 11.47 -6.97 4.02
N GLN A 433 10.19 -6.66 3.78
CA GLN A 433 9.09 -7.44 4.35
C GLN A 433 8.89 -8.77 3.63
N ASN A 434 9.05 -8.79 2.30
CA ASN A 434 8.77 -9.97 1.48
C ASN A 434 10.02 -10.81 1.17
N PHE A 435 11.21 -10.21 1.26
CA PHE A 435 12.47 -10.90 0.99
C PHE A 435 13.41 -10.91 2.20
N ASP A 436 13.99 -9.76 2.59
CA ASP A 436 15.16 -9.75 3.48
C ASP A 436 14.90 -10.34 4.87
N LEU A 437 13.89 -9.85 5.60
CA LEU A 437 13.58 -10.35 6.95
C LEU A 437 13.13 -11.82 6.95
N PRO A 438 12.19 -12.25 6.08
CA PRO A 438 11.86 -13.67 5.96
C PRO A 438 13.05 -14.55 5.61
N TYR A 439 13.91 -14.11 4.69
CA TYR A 439 15.08 -14.87 4.27
C TYR A 439 16.05 -15.07 5.44
N LEU A 440 16.37 -14.00 6.16
CA LEU A 440 17.26 -14.06 7.32
C LEU A 440 16.72 -14.95 8.44
N ILE A 441 15.42 -14.86 8.77
CA ILE A 441 14.81 -15.70 9.82
C ILE A 441 14.81 -17.17 9.40
N ASN A 442 14.39 -17.48 8.17
CA ASN A 442 14.36 -18.85 7.68
C ASN A 442 15.76 -19.45 7.56
N ARG A 443 16.75 -18.64 7.15
CA ARG A 443 18.15 -19.05 7.07
C ARG A 443 18.74 -19.35 8.45
N ALA A 444 18.49 -18.47 9.42
CA ALA A 444 18.90 -18.68 10.80
C ALA A 444 18.29 -19.97 11.39
N ASN A 445 17.01 -20.23 11.11
CA ASN A 445 16.35 -21.48 11.52
C ASN A 445 16.98 -22.72 10.86
N ALA A 446 17.30 -22.65 9.56
CA ALA A 446 17.96 -23.74 8.84
C ALA A 446 19.36 -24.06 9.40
N LEU A 447 20.09 -23.03 9.85
CA LEU A 447 21.41 -23.14 10.46
C LEU A 447 21.38 -23.36 11.99
N LYS A 448 20.19 -23.41 12.60
CA LYS A 448 19.97 -23.55 14.05
C LYS A 448 20.62 -22.42 14.88
N VAL A 449 20.54 -21.18 14.39
CA VAL A 449 21.00 -19.98 15.11
C VAL A 449 19.83 -19.41 15.92
N ASP A 450 19.57 -20.00 17.08
CA ASP A 450 18.40 -19.66 17.92
C ASP A 450 18.38 -18.20 18.41
N SER A 451 19.56 -17.56 18.54
CA SER A 451 19.71 -16.18 19.02
C SER A 451 19.25 -15.11 18.02
N PHE A 452 19.08 -15.48 16.74
CA PHE A 452 18.70 -14.56 15.68
C PHE A 452 17.26 -14.09 15.80
N ALA A 453 16.35 -14.99 16.20
CA ALA A 453 14.92 -14.77 16.21
C ALA A 453 14.44 -13.72 17.24
N PHE A 454 15.33 -13.06 17.99
CA PHE A 454 14.98 -12.06 19.01
C PHE A 454 15.38 -10.65 18.56
N LEU A 455 14.67 -10.11 17.57
CA LEU A 455 14.94 -8.78 16.98
C LEU A 455 14.13 -7.63 17.61
N GLY A 456 13.02 -7.96 18.28
CA GLY A 456 12.14 -6.99 18.95
C GLY A 456 12.73 -6.38 20.23
N ARG A 457 11.97 -5.45 20.84
CA ARG A 457 12.31 -4.84 22.14
C ARG A 457 11.83 -5.63 23.35
N ILE A 458 10.90 -6.56 23.17
CA ILE A 458 10.41 -7.44 24.23
C ILE A 458 11.40 -8.60 24.38
N ARG A 459 11.88 -8.84 25.60
CA ARG A 459 12.78 -9.97 25.88
C ARG A 459 12.00 -11.29 25.85
N GLY A 460 12.57 -12.33 25.26
CA GLY A 460 11.97 -13.65 25.12
C GLY A 460 10.89 -13.77 24.03
N ALA A 461 10.54 -12.67 23.35
CA ALA A 461 9.60 -12.69 22.23
C ALA A 461 10.30 -13.07 20.92
N ARG A 462 9.91 -14.19 20.31
CA ARG A 462 10.44 -14.64 19.01
C ARG A 462 9.75 -13.93 17.84
N SER A 463 10.55 -13.43 16.91
CA SER A 463 10.16 -12.96 15.59
C SER A 463 9.88 -14.16 14.68
N THR A 464 8.68 -14.19 14.11
CA THR A 464 8.15 -15.26 13.26
C THR A 464 7.65 -14.68 11.95
N VAL A 465 7.80 -15.43 10.86
CA VAL A 465 7.29 -15.06 9.54
C VAL A 465 5.86 -15.56 9.42
N ARG A 466 4.96 -14.66 9.02
CA ARG A 466 3.56 -14.97 8.73
C ARG A 466 3.23 -14.54 7.31
N GLU A 467 2.57 -15.40 6.55
CA GLU A 467 2.16 -15.10 5.18
C GLU A 467 0.70 -14.66 5.18
N ALA A 468 0.37 -13.56 4.51
CA ALA A 468 -0.99 -13.10 4.40
C ALA A 468 -1.28 -12.57 2.99
N MET A 469 -2.42 -12.98 2.46
CA MET A 469 -2.88 -12.51 1.15
C MET A 469 -3.65 -11.19 1.31
N VAL A 470 -3.20 -10.16 0.59
CA VAL A 470 -3.78 -8.83 0.60
C VAL A 470 -4.42 -8.56 -0.76
N GLN A 471 -5.71 -8.24 -0.81
CA GLN A 471 -6.46 -8.04 -2.06
C GLN A 471 -7.34 -6.79 -2.04
N SER A 472 -6.95 -5.69 -2.68
CA SER A 472 -7.82 -4.52 -2.83
C SER A 472 -8.07 -4.14 -4.28
N LYS A 473 -9.19 -3.45 -4.55
CA LYS A 473 -9.48 -2.92 -5.90
C LYS A 473 -8.42 -1.90 -6.37
N GLN A 474 -7.71 -1.25 -5.45
CA GLN A 474 -6.72 -0.22 -5.76
C GLN A 474 -5.28 -0.74 -5.83
N MET A 475 -4.91 -1.71 -4.98
CA MET A 475 -3.55 -2.26 -4.88
C MET A 475 -3.39 -3.63 -5.57
N GLY A 476 -4.48 -4.22 -6.06
CA GLY A 476 -4.47 -5.56 -6.65
C GLY A 476 -4.45 -6.66 -5.59
N ARG A 477 -4.23 -7.91 -6.04
CA ARG A 477 -4.02 -9.08 -5.19
C ARG A 477 -2.51 -9.31 -5.09
N ARG A 478 -1.99 -9.43 -3.87
CA ARG A 478 -0.57 -9.64 -3.57
C ARG A 478 -0.43 -10.57 -2.38
N GLU A 479 0.62 -11.37 -2.40
CA GLU A 479 1.05 -12.16 -1.26
C GLU A 479 2.10 -11.35 -0.51
N ASN A 480 1.85 -11.02 0.76
CA ASN A 480 2.78 -10.28 1.60
C ASN A 480 3.17 -11.14 2.80
N LYS A 481 4.42 -10.99 3.23
CA LYS A 481 4.95 -11.60 4.45
C LYS A 481 5.08 -10.55 5.53
N PHE A 482 4.77 -10.94 6.76
CA PHE A 482 4.79 -10.08 7.93
C PHE A 482 5.67 -10.74 8.99
N VAL A 483 6.58 -9.95 9.57
CA VAL A 483 7.45 -10.38 10.67
C VAL A 483 7.08 -9.57 11.91
N ASN A 484 6.85 -10.21 13.04
CA ASN A 484 6.63 -9.49 14.30
C ASN A 484 7.97 -9.02 14.88
N ILE A 485 8.14 -7.70 15.00
CA ILE A 485 9.31 -7.05 15.63
C ILE A 485 8.78 -5.99 16.59
N ASP A 486 8.28 -6.46 17.74
CA ASP A 486 7.53 -5.61 18.68
C ASP A 486 8.35 -4.43 19.21
N GLY A 487 7.73 -3.26 19.27
CA GLY A 487 8.35 -2.00 19.71
C GLY A 487 9.24 -1.31 18.66
N ARG A 488 9.31 -1.85 17.43
CA ARG A 488 9.98 -1.24 16.27
C ARG A 488 9.02 -1.11 15.09
N VAL A 489 9.08 0.02 14.39
CA VAL A 489 8.21 0.27 13.24
C VAL A 489 8.90 -0.17 11.95
N GLN A 490 8.30 -1.11 11.22
CA GLN A 490 8.80 -1.53 9.91
C GLN A 490 8.20 -0.67 8.80
N LEU A 491 9.05 0.06 8.10
CA LEU A 491 8.67 0.98 7.04
C LEU A 491 9.37 0.55 5.74
N ASP A 492 8.77 -0.42 5.04
CA ASP A 492 9.27 -0.89 3.74
C ASP A 492 8.91 0.12 2.64
N LEU A 493 9.93 0.66 1.97
CA LEU A 493 9.75 1.69 0.96
C LEU A 493 9.00 1.16 -0.26
N LEU A 494 9.18 -0.11 -0.63
CA LEU A 494 8.49 -0.70 -1.78
C LEU A 494 6.98 -0.70 -1.57
N GLN A 495 6.53 -1.03 -0.36
CA GLN A 495 5.10 -1.04 -0.02
C GLN A 495 4.51 0.38 -0.08
N ILE A 496 5.25 1.38 0.42
CA ILE A 496 4.83 2.78 0.32
C ILE A 496 4.72 3.24 -1.13
N LEU A 497 5.67 2.86 -1.98
CA LEU A 497 5.65 3.23 -3.39
C LEU A 497 4.49 2.59 -4.14
N PHE A 498 4.18 1.31 -3.88
CA PHE A 498 2.98 0.69 -4.44
C PHE A 498 1.69 1.38 -4.00
N ARG A 499 1.67 1.88 -2.77
CA ARG A 499 0.51 2.54 -2.15
C ARG A 499 0.29 3.95 -2.72
N ASP A 500 1.35 4.74 -2.82
CA ASP A 500 1.26 6.18 -3.05
C ASP A 500 1.57 6.57 -4.52
N TYR A 501 2.28 5.74 -5.28
CA TYR A 501 2.74 6.05 -6.64
C TYR A 501 2.31 5.01 -7.68
N LYS A 502 2.10 5.48 -8.92
CA LYS A 502 1.72 4.66 -10.07
C LYS A 502 2.82 4.66 -11.14
N LEU A 503 3.85 3.84 -10.94
CA LEU A 503 5.04 3.77 -11.80
C LEU A 503 4.95 2.62 -12.83
N ARG A 504 5.79 2.65 -13.86
CA ARG A 504 5.90 1.57 -14.89
C ARG A 504 6.71 0.38 -14.37
N SER A 505 7.76 0.66 -13.61
CA SER A 505 8.63 -0.30 -12.93
C SER A 505 8.81 0.15 -11.49
N TYR A 506 8.90 -0.83 -10.58
CA TYR A 506 9.11 -0.63 -9.14
C TYR A 506 10.40 -1.31 -8.68
N THR A 507 11.38 -1.47 -9.56
CA THR A 507 12.74 -1.84 -9.15
C THR A 507 13.38 -0.65 -8.44
N LEU A 508 14.30 -0.93 -7.50
CA LEU A 508 15.02 0.14 -6.81
C LEU A 508 15.76 1.06 -7.79
N ASN A 509 16.31 0.51 -8.88
CA ASN A 509 16.96 1.30 -9.92
C ASN A 509 16.00 2.25 -10.65
N ALA A 510 14.83 1.77 -11.10
CA ALA A 510 13.85 2.61 -11.80
C ALA A 510 13.32 3.73 -10.91
N VAL A 511 13.07 3.42 -9.64
CA VAL A 511 12.58 4.38 -8.64
C VAL A 511 13.66 5.42 -8.31
N SER A 512 14.90 4.98 -8.10
CA SER A 512 16.04 5.88 -7.84
C SER A 512 16.26 6.83 -9.01
N TYR A 513 16.20 6.33 -10.25
CA TYR A 513 16.29 7.19 -11.44
C TYR A 513 15.13 8.18 -11.52
N HIS A 514 13.90 7.75 -11.23
CA HIS A 514 12.72 8.61 -11.31
C HIS A 514 12.71 9.75 -10.28
N PHE A 515 13.20 9.51 -9.04
CA PHE A 515 13.10 10.50 -7.96
C PHE A 515 14.42 11.18 -7.58
N LEU A 516 15.55 10.50 -7.78
CA LEU A 516 16.89 10.99 -7.44
C LEU A 516 17.73 11.32 -8.68
N GLU A 517 17.26 10.98 -9.88
CA GLU A 517 18.00 11.12 -11.15
C GLU A 517 19.34 10.37 -11.15
N GLU A 518 19.44 9.30 -10.34
CA GLU A 518 20.63 8.47 -10.21
C GLU A 518 20.35 7.04 -10.69
N GLN A 519 21.26 6.51 -11.50
CA GLN A 519 21.26 5.10 -11.88
C GLN A 519 22.23 4.31 -11.01
N LYS A 520 21.89 3.06 -10.71
CA LYS A 520 22.80 2.11 -10.08
C LYS A 520 23.29 1.08 -11.08
N GLU A 521 24.51 0.59 -10.85
CA GLU A 521 24.91 -0.70 -11.41
C GLU A 521 23.96 -1.76 -10.84
N ASP A 522 23.55 -2.73 -11.66
CA ASP A 522 22.61 -3.78 -11.27
C ASP A 522 23.29 -5.10 -11.58
N VAL A 523 23.80 -5.76 -10.55
CA VAL A 523 24.63 -6.97 -10.69
C VAL A 523 23.71 -8.19 -10.72
N HIS A 524 23.83 -9.02 -11.75
CA HIS A 524 23.01 -10.22 -11.87
C HIS A 524 23.36 -11.23 -10.77
N HIS A 525 22.35 -11.86 -10.14
CA HIS A 525 22.53 -12.79 -9.02
C HIS A 525 23.51 -13.95 -9.30
N ASN A 526 23.57 -14.44 -10.55
CA ASN A 526 24.54 -15.46 -10.96
C ASN A 526 26.02 -15.03 -10.81
N VAL A 527 26.32 -13.74 -10.93
CA VAL A 527 27.69 -13.18 -10.86
C VAL A 527 28.11 -12.92 -9.41
N ILE A 528 27.14 -12.72 -8.51
CA ILE A 528 27.38 -12.46 -7.08
C ILE A 528 28.16 -13.61 -6.44
N THR A 529 27.80 -14.86 -6.77
CA THR A 529 28.51 -16.05 -6.28
C THR A 529 29.97 -16.09 -6.76
N ASP A 530 30.23 -15.69 -8.01
CA ASP A 530 31.59 -15.66 -8.56
C ASP A 530 32.43 -14.55 -7.91
N LEU A 531 31.83 -13.38 -7.65
CA LEU A 531 32.49 -12.28 -6.93
C LEU A 531 32.80 -12.63 -5.46
N GLN A 532 31.90 -13.34 -4.79
CA GLN A 532 32.11 -13.78 -3.40
C GLN A 532 33.26 -14.79 -3.29
N ASN A 533 33.34 -15.74 -4.23
CA ASN A 533 34.37 -16.79 -4.29
C ASN A 533 35.72 -16.29 -4.81
N GLY A 534 35.80 -15.04 -5.27
CA GLY A 534 37.05 -14.39 -5.66
C GLY A 534 37.91 -13.99 -4.45
N ASP A 535 38.53 -12.82 -4.55
CA ASP A 535 39.44 -12.30 -3.54
C ASP A 535 38.78 -11.26 -2.61
N SER A 536 39.59 -10.63 -1.75
CA SER A 536 39.09 -9.61 -0.83
C SER A 536 38.64 -8.32 -1.53
N GLN A 537 39.11 -8.04 -2.74
CA GLN A 537 38.76 -6.86 -3.54
C GLN A 537 37.45 -7.07 -4.29
N THR A 538 37.21 -8.27 -4.83
CA THR A 538 35.90 -8.61 -5.44
C THR A 538 34.79 -8.58 -4.39
N ARG A 539 35.06 -9.08 -3.17
CA ARG A 539 34.14 -8.94 -2.03
C ARG A 539 33.95 -7.50 -1.58
N ARG A 540 34.99 -6.65 -1.66
CA ARG A 540 34.88 -5.21 -1.41
C ARG A 540 33.99 -4.52 -2.43
N ARG A 541 34.09 -4.85 -3.72
CA ARG A 541 33.19 -4.32 -4.75
C ARG A 541 31.73 -4.70 -4.45
N LEU A 542 31.48 -5.95 -4.08
CA LEU A 542 30.15 -6.41 -3.68
C LEU A 542 29.65 -5.67 -2.42
N ALA A 543 30.51 -5.43 -1.44
CA ALA A 543 30.16 -4.70 -0.23
C ALA A 543 29.83 -3.23 -0.50
N VAL A 544 30.52 -2.57 -1.43
CA VAL A 544 30.18 -1.20 -1.88
C VAL A 544 28.83 -1.19 -2.60
N TYR A 545 28.55 -2.20 -3.42
CA TYR A 545 27.26 -2.37 -4.07
C TYR A 545 26.12 -2.51 -3.05
N CYS A 546 26.25 -3.42 -2.07
CA CYS A 546 25.26 -3.63 -1.01
C CYS A 546 25.10 -2.39 -0.11
N LEU A 547 26.19 -1.67 0.22
CA LEU A 547 26.11 -0.39 0.94
C LEU A 547 25.34 0.68 0.17
N LYS A 548 25.46 0.73 -1.16
CA LYS A 548 24.68 1.65 -2.01
C LYS A 548 23.20 1.28 -1.96
N ASP A 549 22.87 -0.01 -2.05
CA ASP A 549 21.50 -0.50 -1.99
C ASP A 549 20.85 -0.28 -0.62
N ALA A 550 21.60 -0.38 0.48
CA ALA A 550 21.11 0.01 1.81
C ALA A 550 20.94 1.53 1.98
N TYR A 551 21.66 2.36 1.22
CA TYR A 551 21.62 3.83 1.36
C TYR A 551 20.53 4.51 0.52
N LEU A 552 20.25 4.01 -0.68
CA LEU A 552 19.22 4.57 -1.57
C LEU A 552 17.83 4.66 -0.92
N PRO A 553 17.35 3.67 -0.15
CA PRO A 553 16.08 3.75 0.56
C PRO A 553 16.02 4.93 1.55
N LEU A 554 17.09 5.23 2.29
CA LEU A 554 17.12 6.39 3.19
C LEU A 554 16.98 7.71 2.43
N ARG A 555 17.68 7.85 1.30
CA ARG A 555 17.60 9.05 0.46
C ARG A 555 16.21 9.23 -0.15
N LEU A 556 15.61 8.14 -0.62
CA LEU A 556 14.24 8.14 -1.12
C LEU A 556 13.23 8.46 0.00
N LEU A 557 13.43 7.91 1.20
CA LEU A 557 12.59 8.15 2.37
C LEU A 557 12.54 9.64 2.74
N ASP A 558 13.70 10.32 2.74
CA ASP A 558 13.79 11.76 2.99
C ASP A 558 13.22 12.58 1.81
N LYS A 559 13.59 12.25 0.57
CA LYS A 559 13.13 12.96 -0.64
C LYS A 559 11.60 12.94 -0.79
N LEU A 560 10.97 11.81 -0.44
CA LEU A 560 9.52 11.62 -0.50
C LEU A 560 8.80 12.00 0.82
N MET A 561 9.56 12.43 1.84
CA MET A 561 9.07 12.83 3.16
C MET A 561 8.17 11.77 3.83
N CYS A 562 8.50 10.49 3.65
CA CYS A 562 7.64 9.38 4.07
C CYS A 562 7.38 9.38 5.58
N ILE A 563 8.41 9.59 6.41
CA ILE A 563 8.26 9.58 7.88
C ILE A 563 7.29 10.69 8.32
N VAL A 564 7.52 11.93 7.86
CA VAL A 564 6.67 13.09 8.16
C VAL A 564 5.22 12.84 7.78
N ASN A 565 5.00 12.41 6.54
CA ASN A 565 3.65 12.22 6.00
C ASN A 565 2.88 11.14 6.78
N ASN A 566 3.53 10.06 7.21
CA ASN A 566 2.86 9.02 8.00
C ASN A 566 2.66 9.45 9.47
N ILE A 567 3.60 10.18 10.09
CA ILE A 567 3.43 10.74 11.45
C ILE A 567 2.25 11.74 11.48
N GLU A 568 2.21 12.69 10.55
CA GLU A 568 1.14 13.68 10.49
C GLU A 568 -0.21 13.06 10.16
N MET A 569 -0.22 12.02 9.31
CA MET A 569 -1.42 11.22 9.12
C MET A 569 -1.88 10.60 10.45
N ALA A 570 -0.99 9.92 11.18
CA ALA A 570 -1.32 9.26 12.46
C ALA A 570 -1.85 10.25 13.52
N ARG A 571 -1.28 11.46 13.56
CA ARG A 571 -1.74 12.56 14.44
C ARG A 571 -3.15 13.04 14.09
N VAL A 572 -3.40 13.32 12.81
CA VAL A 572 -4.70 13.82 12.31
C VAL A 572 -5.81 12.76 12.45
N THR A 573 -5.47 11.49 12.20
CA THR A 573 -6.46 10.40 12.20
C THR A 573 -6.65 9.77 13.57
N GLY A 574 -5.69 9.95 14.49
CA GLY A 574 -5.77 9.42 15.85
C GLY A 574 -5.55 7.91 15.95
N VAL A 575 -4.77 7.32 15.04
CA VAL A 575 -4.45 5.87 15.02
C VAL A 575 -2.95 5.63 15.21
N PRO A 576 -2.50 4.44 15.67
CA PRO A 576 -1.08 4.10 15.75
C PRO A 576 -0.37 4.18 14.39
N LEU A 577 0.94 4.50 14.40
CA LEU A 577 1.73 4.61 13.16
C LEU A 577 1.78 3.27 12.39
N THR A 578 1.87 2.16 13.11
CA THR A 578 1.90 0.79 12.57
C THR A 578 0.64 0.44 11.77
N TYR A 579 -0.52 1.01 12.12
CA TYR A 579 -1.79 0.76 11.42
C TYR A 579 -1.79 1.37 10.00
N LEU A 580 -1.07 2.48 9.78
CA LEU A 580 -0.96 3.11 8.46
C LEU A 580 -0.16 2.28 7.44
N LEU A 581 0.66 1.35 7.93
CA LEU A 581 1.57 0.53 7.14
C LEU A 581 1.01 -0.88 6.91
N THR A 582 0.44 -1.49 7.95
CA THR A 582 -0.03 -2.89 7.93
C THR A 582 -1.48 -3.06 7.48
N ARG A 583 -2.35 -2.06 7.66
CA ARG A 583 -3.80 -2.18 7.44
C ARG A 583 -4.26 -1.27 6.31
N GLY A 584 -4.15 -1.72 5.06
CA GLY A 584 -4.50 -0.97 3.83
C GLY A 584 -6.01 -0.72 3.58
N GLN A 585 -6.34 -0.04 2.47
CA GLN A 585 -7.71 0.25 2.01
C GLN A 585 -8.39 -0.98 1.39
N GLN A 586 -9.55 -1.37 1.93
CA GLN A 586 -10.52 -2.33 1.38
C GLN A 586 -9.91 -3.63 0.84
N VAL A 587 -9.61 -4.60 1.71
CA VAL A 587 -9.38 -5.99 1.29
C VAL A 587 -10.59 -6.89 1.52
N LYS A 588 -10.98 -7.64 0.49
CA LYS A 588 -11.92 -8.76 0.61
C LYS A 588 -11.12 -10.06 0.58
N ASN A 589 -11.17 -10.87 1.64
CA ASN A 589 -10.66 -12.24 1.58
C ASN A 589 -11.80 -13.18 1.14
N GLN A 590 -11.54 -13.99 0.11
CA GLN A 590 -12.31 -15.19 -0.21
C GLN A 590 -11.28 -16.33 -0.41
N LEU A 591 -11.21 -17.27 0.53
CA LEU A 591 -10.62 -18.59 0.29
C LEU A 591 -11.62 -19.71 0.65
N PRO A 592 -11.60 -20.84 -0.07
CA PRO A 592 -12.41 -22.01 0.24
C PRO A 592 -11.77 -22.86 1.35
N ILE A 593 -12.60 -23.19 2.33
CA ILE A 593 -12.31 -23.96 3.54
C ILE A 593 -11.96 -25.41 3.16
N ARG A 594 -10.74 -25.88 3.52
CA ARG A 594 -10.41 -27.22 4.05
C ARG A 594 -8.89 -27.42 4.00
N LYS A 595 -8.26 -27.44 5.19
CA LYS A 595 -6.81 -27.51 5.50
C LYS A 595 -6.10 -26.16 5.32
N PHE A 596 -5.30 -25.77 6.30
CA PHE A 596 -4.71 -24.44 6.56
C PHE A 596 -5.63 -23.49 7.36
N GLU A 597 -5.72 -23.78 8.66
CA GLU A 597 -6.17 -22.86 9.71
C GLU A 597 -4.95 -22.16 10.31
N GLN A 598 -5.10 -20.90 10.75
CA GLN A 598 -4.05 -19.91 11.04
C GLN A 598 -3.61 -19.12 9.80
N THR A 599 -4.32 -18.04 9.50
CA THR A 599 -3.81 -16.78 8.89
C THR A 599 -5.01 -15.92 8.54
N ASN A 600 -5.34 -14.94 9.38
CA ASN A 600 -6.21 -13.83 9.00
C ASN A 600 -5.84 -12.57 9.80
N GLN A 601 -4.69 -11.97 9.45
CA GLN A 601 -4.51 -10.52 9.58
C GLN A 601 -5.56 -9.87 8.68
N LEU A 602 -6.60 -9.28 9.28
CA LEU A 602 -7.71 -8.63 8.58
C LEU A 602 -7.21 -7.36 7.87
N PRO A 603 -7.10 -7.32 6.52
CA PRO A 603 -6.57 -6.18 5.80
C PRO A 603 -7.70 -5.26 5.31
N ILE A 604 -8.67 -4.96 6.16
CA ILE A 604 -9.55 -3.80 5.95
C ILE A 604 -9.01 -2.76 6.93
N ARG A 605 -9.17 -1.45 6.66
CA ARG A 605 -9.28 -0.39 7.69
C ARG A 605 -8.31 0.80 7.64
N LYS A 606 -7.47 1.06 6.61
CA LYS A 606 -6.61 2.29 6.64
C LYS A 606 -7.41 3.58 6.88
N PHE A 607 -8.54 3.71 6.19
CA PHE A 607 -9.41 4.89 6.29
C PHE A 607 -10.64 4.65 7.14
N GLU A 608 -11.02 3.39 7.30
CA GLU A 608 -12.17 3.03 8.10
C GLU A 608 -11.89 3.21 9.59
N GLN A 609 -10.76 2.72 10.11
CA GLN A 609 -10.39 2.95 11.51
C GLN A 609 -10.04 4.41 11.77
N THR A 610 -9.51 5.12 10.77
CA THR A 610 -9.33 6.58 10.81
C THR A 610 -10.66 7.30 11.03
N VAL A 611 -11.64 7.07 10.16
CA VAL A 611 -12.94 7.73 10.24
C VAL A 611 -13.70 7.24 11.47
N VAL A 612 -13.61 5.96 11.82
CA VAL A 612 -14.21 5.41 13.05
C VAL A 612 -13.58 6.00 14.30
N SER A 613 -12.26 6.19 14.38
CA SER A 613 -11.62 6.84 15.54
C SER A 613 -12.11 8.28 15.69
N GLN A 614 -12.17 9.05 14.59
CA GLN A 614 -12.72 10.42 14.61
C GLN A 614 -14.22 10.42 14.99
N LEU A 615 -14.98 9.49 14.45
CA LEU A 615 -16.40 9.31 14.74
C LEU A 615 -16.62 8.94 16.21
N LEU A 616 -15.77 8.06 16.77
CA LEU A 616 -15.82 7.63 18.16
C LEU A 616 -15.49 8.77 19.12
N ARG A 617 -14.43 9.54 18.85
CA ARG A 617 -14.07 10.73 19.64
C ARG A 617 -15.25 11.71 19.70
N LYS A 618 -15.84 12.02 18.54
CA LYS A 618 -16.99 12.93 18.45
C LYS A 618 -18.28 12.34 19.01
N ALA A 619 -18.52 11.06 18.81
CA ALA A 619 -19.66 10.37 19.40
C ALA A 619 -19.58 10.40 20.92
N HIS A 620 -18.39 10.17 21.50
CA HIS A 620 -18.18 10.22 22.94
C HIS A 620 -18.47 11.62 23.51
N GLU A 621 -17.99 12.69 22.87
CA GLU A 621 -18.26 14.08 23.26
C GLU A 621 -19.77 14.41 23.32
N HIS A 622 -20.55 13.89 22.36
CA HIS A 622 -21.99 14.15 22.25
C HIS A 622 -22.88 13.06 22.91
N GLY A 623 -22.29 12.05 23.55
CA GLY A 623 -23.02 10.95 24.19
C GLY A 623 -23.70 9.98 23.22
N TYR A 624 -23.17 9.82 22.01
CA TYR A 624 -23.62 8.83 21.04
C TYR A 624 -22.87 7.50 21.16
N LEU A 625 -23.50 6.41 20.72
CA LEU A 625 -22.94 5.06 20.59
C LEU A 625 -23.04 4.55 19.16
N LEU A 626 -21.97 3.94 18.67
CA LEU A 626 -21.94 3.33 17.34
C LEU A 626 -22.52 1.90 17.39
N PRO A 627 -23.51 1.57 16.54
CA PRO A 627 -24.01 0.21 16.45
C PRO A 627 -23.01 -0.73 15.78
N THR A 628 -23.06 -2.01 16.14
CA THR A 628 -22.29 -3.05 15.43
C THR A 628 -23.09 -3.52 14.21
N TYR A 629 -22.92 -2.87 13.06
CA TYR A 629 -23.66 -3.21 11.84
C TYR A 629 -23.09 -4.47 11.16
N GLN A 630 -23.96 -5.36 10.68
CA GLN A 630 -23.55 -6.51 9.87
C GLN A 630 -23.55 -6.14 8.39
N SER A 631 -22.41 -6.30 7.71
CA SER A 631 -22.27 -5.98 6.29
C SER A 631 -23.14 -6.92 5.43
N GLN A 632 -24.19 -6.38 4.82
CA GLN A 632 -24.94 -7.06 3.75
C GLN A 632 -24.58 -6.41 2.41
N GLN A 633 -24.37 -7.24 1.38
CA GLN A 633 -24.06 -6.76 0.04
C GLN A 633 -25.34 -6.22 -0.61
N GLY A 634 -25.52 -4.90 -0.57
CA GLY A 634 -26.62 -4.20 -1.23
C GLY A 634 -26.33 -3.85 -2.70
N ASP A 635 -27.32 -3.25 -3.37
CA ASP A 635 -27.19 -2.80 -4.76
C ASP A 635 -26.23 -1.61 -4.91
N GLU A 636 -25.50 -1.54 -6.03
CA GLU A 636 -24.63 -0.40 -6.35
C GLU A 636 -25.47 0.87 -6.59
N PHE A 637 -25.01 2.01 -6.08
CA PHE A 637 -25.69 3.31 -6.27
C PHE A 637 -25.09 4.09 -7.45
N VAL A 638 -25.88 4.99 -8.03
CA VAL A 638 -25.45 5.82 -9.17
C VAL A 638 -24.40 6.84 -8.72
N GLY A 639 -23.18 6.74 -9.27
CA GLY A 639 -22.06 7.64 -9.00
C GLY A 639 -22.16 9.02 -9.68
N ALA A 640 -21.03 9.72 -9.80
CA ALA A 640 -20.97 11.04 -10.42
C ALA A 640 -21.35 11.03 -11.93
N THR A 641 -21.90 12.15 -12.41
CA THR A 641 -22.15 12.38 -13.84
C THR A 641 -20.99 13.14 -14.48
N VAL A 642 -20.70 12.80 -15.73
CA VAL A 642 -19.77 13.54 -16.60
C VAL A 642 -20.58 14.14 -17.74
N LEU A 643 -20.54 15.46 -17.88
CA LEU A 643 -21.22 16.16 -18.97
C LEU A 643 -20.69 15.68 -20.32
N GLU A 644 -21.55 15.68 -21.34
CA GLU A 644 -21.12 15.30 -22.68
C GLU A 644 -20.12 16.34 -23.23
N PRO A 645 -18.91 15.91 -23.65
CA PRO A 645 -17.91 16.82 -24.16
C PRO A 645 -18.28 17.31 -25.57
N ARG A 646 -18.15 18.61 -25.80
CA ARG A 646 -18.09 19.16 -27.17
C ARG A 646 -16.69 18.90 -27.73
N LYS A 647 -16.50 17.74 -28.36
CA LYS A 647 -15.19 17.29 -28.87
C LYS A 647 -14.64 18.26 -29.90
N GLY A 648 -13.34 18.51 -29.87
CA GLY A 648 -12.69 19.41 -30.81
C GLY A 648 -11.35 19.95 -30.33
N TYR A 649 -10.68 20.64 -31.24
CA TYR A 649 -9.52 21.49 -30.94
C TYR A 649 -9.98 22.93 -30.76
N TYR A 650 -9.66 23.52 -29.61
CA TYR A 650 -10.01 24.87 -29.21
C TYR A 650 -8.75 25.74 -29.18
N ASN A 651 -8.68 26.68 -30.12
CA ASN A 651 -7.63 27.70 -30.17
C ASN A 651 -8.04 29.00 -29.46
N GLU A 652 -8.93 28.90 -28.49
CA GLU A 652 -9.38 29.99 -27.63
C GLU A 652 -9.16 29.57 -26.17
N PRO A 653 -8.83 30.51 -25.28
CA PRO A 653 -8.76 30.29 -23.84
C PRO A 653 -10.03 29.66 -23.24
N ILE A 654 -9.86 28.52 -22.56
CA ILE A 654 -10.93 27.83 -21.83
C ILE A 654 -10.67 27.96 -20.33
N ALA A 655 -11.54 28.66 -19.61
CA ALA A 655 -11.45 28.79 -18.16
C ALA A 655 -12.03 27.53 -17.48
N THR A 656 -11.34 27.03 -16.46
CA THR A 656 -11.82 25.91 -15.64
C THR A 656 -12.21 26.42 -14.26
N LEU A 657 -13.45 26.14 -13.88
CA LEU A 657 -14.01 26.44 -12.58
C LEU A 657 -14.22 25.11 -11.84
N ASP A 658 -13.77 25.01 -10.59
CA ASP A 658 -13.79 23.77 -9.81
C ASP A 658 -14.40 24.00 -8.42
N PHE A 659 -15.16 23.03 -7.91
CA PHE A 659 -15.75 23.11 -6.58
C PHE A 659 -14.71 22.81 -5.49
N ALA A 660 -14.54 23.74 -4.57
CA ALA A 660 -13.63 23.54 -3.44
C ALA A 660 -14.16 22.47 -2.48
N SER A 661 -13.57 21.27 -2.54
CA SER A 661 -13.95 20.12 -1.69
C SER A 661 -15.44 19.75 -1.83
N LEU A 662 -15.90 19.49 -3.07
CA LEU A 662 -17.31 19.26 -3.42
C LEU A 662 -18.08 18.38 -2.42
N TYR A 663 -17.69 17.11 -2.24
CA TYR A 663 -18.45 16.18 -1.41
C TYR A 663 -18.46 16.55 0.08
N PRO A 664 -17.32 16.90 0.72
CA PRO A 664 -17.34 17.48 2.07
C PRO A 664 -18.27 18.68 2.20
N SER A 665 -18.22 19.62 1.24
CA SER A 665 -19.03 20.84 1.26
C SER A 665 -20.53 20.55 1.13
N ILE A 666 -20.92 19.59 0.27
CA ILE A 666 -22.31 19.10 0.17
C ILE A 666 -22.78 18.51 1.49
N MET A 667 -21.97 17.63 2.11
CA MET A 667 -22.32 17.01 3.38
C MET A 667 -22.56 18.03 4.47
N MET A 668 -21.75 19.09 4.52
CA MET A 668 -21.87 20.18 5.48
C MET A 668 -23.09 21.08 5.20
N ALA A 669 -23.26 21.54 3.95
CA ALA A 669 -24.32 22.49 3.58
C ALA A 669 -25.72 21.92 3.79
N TYR A 670 -25.91 20.63 3.49
CA TYR A 670 -27.20 19.94 3.62
C TYR A 670 -27.32 19.09 4.88
N ASN A 671 -26.38 19.23 5.83
CA ASN A 671 -26.37 18.53 7.13
C ASN A 671 -26.53 16.99 7.02
N LEU A 672 -25.87 16.39 6.03
CA LEU A 672 -25.97 14.96 5.72
C LEU A 672 -25.13 14.14 6.71
N CYS A 673 -25.80 13.37 7.57
CA CYS A 673 -25.15 12.60 8.63
C CYS A 673 -25.97 11.36 9.03
N TYR A 674 -25.33 10.37 9.65
CA TYR A 674 -26.02 9.24 10.29
C TYR A 674 -27.05 9.73 11.32
N THR A 675 -26.67 10.71 12.14
CA THR A 675 -27.49 11.22 13.27
C THR A 675 -28.68 12.08 12.84
N THR A 676 -28.73 12.50 11.57
CA THR A 676 -29.76 13.40 11.02
C THR A 676 -30.66 12.69 10.00
N LEU A 677 -30.37 11.43 9.66
CA LEU A 677 -31.14 10.62 8.72
C LEU A 677 -32.51 10.23 9.30
N LEU A 678 -33.58 10.53 8.57
CA LEU A 678 -34.93 10.06 8.89
C LEU A 678 -35.20 8.75 8.14
N GLN A 679 -35.24 7.65 8.87
CA GLN A 679 -35.44 6.30 8.31
C GLN A 679 -36.92 6.04 8.00
N VAL A 680 -37.29 6.20 6.74
CA VAL A 680 -38.63 5.86 6.26
C VAL A 680 -38.64 4.37 5.88
N ASN A 681 -39.23 3.52 6.73
CA ASN A 681 -39.34 2.09 6.45
C ASN A 681 -40.40 1.83 5.37
N THR A 682 -39.99 1.58 4.13
CA THR A 682 -40.87 0.97 3.11
C THR A 682 -40.85 -0.55 3.27
N THR A 683 -41.80 -1.13 4.01
CA THR A 683 -42.03 -2.58 3.93
C THR A 683 -42.75 -2.92 2.62
N PRO A 684 -42.46 -4.08 1.98
CA PRO A 684 -43.16 -4.51 0.77
C PRO A 684 -44.67 -4.77 0.99
N HIS A 685 -45.11 -4.88 2.25
CA HIS A 685 -46.46 -5.30 2.63
C HIS A 685 -47.06 -4.36 3.70
N GLY A 686 -47.22 -3.08 3.37
CA GLY A 686 -48.35 -2.22 3.77
C GLY A 686 -48.87 -2.21 5.22
N SER A 687 -48.12 -2.65 6.24
CA SER A 687 -48.61 -2.65 7.62
C SER A 687 -47.51 -2.32 8.63
N THR A 688 -47.76 -1.22 9.34
CA THR A 688 -47.03 -0.64 10.49
C THR A 688 -45.56 -0.26 10.30
N GLY A 689 -45.36 0.81 9.52
CA GLY A 689 -44.14 1.63 9.50
C GLY A 689 -44.43 2.89 8.68
N GLY A 690 -45.09 3.87 9.29
CA GLY A 690 -45.66 5.01 8.56
C GLY A 690 -44.63 5.79 7.74
N GLY A 691 -45.08 6.36 6.62
CA GLY A 691 -44.27 7.26 5.78
C GLY A 691 -43.77 8.49 6.54
N ILE A 692 -43.12 9.43 5.86
CA ILE A 692 -42.52 10.63 6.49
C ILE A 692 -43.46 11.33 7.48
N GLN A 693 -44.77 11.38 7.19
CA GLN A 693 -45.79 11.98 8.07
C GLN A 693 -45.83 11.37 9.48
N ALA A 694 -45.62 10.07 9.60
CA ALA A 694 -45.59 9.40 10.91
C ALA A 694 -44.34 9.77 11.71
N LEU A 695 -43.20 9.99 11.04
CA LEU A 695 -41.97 10.45 11.69
C LEU A 695 -42.08 11.92 12.10
N VAL A 696 -42.66 12.75 11.24
CA VAL A 696 -42.94 14.18 11.49
C VAL A 696 -43.84 14.32 12.73
N GLN A 697 -44.93 13.56 12.82
CA GLN A 697 -45.78 13.53 14.00
C GLN A 697 -45.07 12.96 15.23
N ARG A 698 -44.32 11.86 15.08
CA ARG A 698 -43.61 11.20 16.19
C ARG A 698 -42.57 12.09 16.86
N TYR A 699 -41.88 12.91 16.07
CA TYR A 699 -40.80 13.79 16.54
C TYR A 699 -41.19 15.26 16.62
N ASN A 700 -42.47 15.59 16.37
CA ASN A 700 -42.99 16.96 16.36
C ASN A 700 -42.18 17.90 15.46
N LEU A 701 -41.89 17.45 14.24
CA LEU A 701 -41.18 18.22 13.22
C LEU A 701 -42.19 19.02 12.37
N THR A 702 -41.72 20.10 11.77
CA THR A 702 -42.43 20.89 10.76
C THR A 702 -41.79 20.69 9.37
N ASP A 703 -42.45 21.16 8.31
CA ASP A 703 -41.89 21.08 6.95
C ASP A 703 -40.61 21.92 6.77
N GLU A 704 -40.34 22.86 7.67
CA GLU A 704 -39.10 23.64 7.67
C GLU A 704 -37.94 22.90 8.35
N ASP A 705 -38.20 21.84 9.12
CA ASP A 705 -37.21 21.16 9.96
C ASP A 705 -36.41 20.06 9.23
N TYR A 706 -36.85 19.66 8.04
CA TYR A 706 -36.21 18.60 7.26
C TYR A 706 -36.06 18.99 5.78
N ILE A 707 -35.22 18.25 5.07
CA ILE A 707 -35.04 18.34 3.63
C ILE A 707 -35.27 16.99 2.97
N ARG A 708 -35.76 17.00 1.73
CA ARG A 708 -35.82 15.83 0.87
C ARG A 708 -34.71 15.92 -0.17
N THR A 709 -33.85 14.92 -0.19
CA THR A 709 -32.76 14.80 -1.17
C THR A 709 -33.30 14.40 -2.54
N PRO A 710 -32.56 14.63 -3.64
CA PRO A 710 -33.00 14.23 -4.98
C PRO A 710 -33.20 12.71 -5.14
N THR A 711 -32.54 11.91 -4.32
CA THR A 711 -32.72 10.45 -4.24
C THR A 711 -33.96 10.03 -3.45
N GLY A 712 -34.63 10.96 -2.76
CA GLY A 712 -35.84 10.72 -1.97
C GLY A 712 -35.61 10.42 -0.49
N ALA A 713 -34.36 10.41 -0.02
CA ALA A 713 -34.04 10.30 1.41
C ALA A 713 -34.30 11.62 2.15
N TYR A 714 -34.62 11.54 3.45
CA TYR A 714 -34.97 12.68 4.29
C TYR A 714 -33.91 12.91 5.37
N PHE A 715 -33.52 14.17 5.56
CA PHE A 715 -32.55 14.58 6.60
C PHE A 715 -33.04 15.79 7.37
N VAL A 716 -32.76 15.83 8.66
CA VAL A 716 -33.10 16.96 9.54
C VAL A 716 -32.09 18.10 9.34
N LYS A 717 -32.58 19.35 9.37
CA LYS A 717 -31.74 20.56 9.25
C LYS A 717 -30.91 20.84 10.52
N SER A 718 -29.87 21.66 10.37
CA SER A 718 -28.89 21.95 11.43
C SER A 718 -29.49 22.60 12.68
N HIS A 719 -30.55 23.40 12.55
CA HIS A 719 -31.19 24.08 13.68
C HIS A 719 -31.91 23.12 14.64
N VAL A 720 -32.33 21.94 14.18
CA VAL A 720 -32.91 20.89 15.03
C VAL A 720 -31.83 19.96 15.59
N ARG A 721 -30.86 19.57 14.74
CA ARG A 721 -29.70 18.77 15.14
C ARG A 721 -28.53 18.99 14.19
N GLN A 722 -27.39 19.37 14.75
CA GLN A 722 -26.13 19.39 14.00
C GLN A 722 -25.59 17.97 13.82
N GLY A 723 -25.26 17.58 12.59
CA GLY A 723 -24.67 16.28 12.30
C GLY A 723 -23.20 16.16 12.72
N ILE A 724 -22.80 14.99 13.22
CA ILE A 724 -21.40 14.70 13.60
C ILE A 724 -20.44 14.67 12.41
N LEU A 725 -20.87 14.17 11.23
CA LEU A 725 -20.05 14.17 10.02
C LEU A 725 -19.74 15.58 9.50
N PRO A 726 -20.73 16.50 9.37
CA PRO A 726 -20.49 17.91 9.13
C PRO A 726 -19.48 18.56 10.09
N GLU A 727 -19.57 18.25 11.39
CA GLU A 727 -18.65 18.81 12.40
C GLU A 727 -17.21 18.32 12.20
N ILE A 728 -17.02 17.02 11.97
CA ILE A 728 -15.70 16.42 11.66
C ILE A 728 -15.11 17.08 10.41
N LEU A 729 -15.90 17.20 9.34
CA LEU A 729 -15.47 17.83 8.09
C LEU A 729 -15.11 19.32 8.29
N GLN A 730 -15.89 20.05 9.08
CA GLN A 730 -15.61 21.45 9.42
C GLN A 730 -14.26 21.60 10.14
N GLN A 731 -13.96 20.70 11.07
CA GLN A 731 -12.70 20.68 11.80
C GLN A 731 -11.53 20.33 10.90
N LEU A 732 -11.65 19.28 10.08
CA LEU A 732 -10.60 18.87 9.14
C LEU A 732 -10.28 19.97 8.12
N LEU A 733 -11.31 20.62 7.54
CA LEU A 733 -11.13 21.70 6.57
C LEU A 733 -10.59 22.98 7.23
N SER A 734 -11.03 23.31 8.44
CA SER A 734 -10.51 24.45 9.21
C SER A 734 -9.04 24.24 9.59
N ALA A 735 -8.69 23.06 10.10
CA ALA A 735 -7.31 22.67 10.40
C ALA A 735 -6.44 22.72 9.13
N ARG A 736 -6.97 22.29 7.98
CA ARG A 736 -6.25 22.37 6.70
C ARG A 736 -6.01 23.81 6.28
N LYS A 737 -7.00 24.69 6.45
CA LYS A 737 -6.86 26.12 6.15
C LYS A 737 -5.80 26.77 7.03
N LYS A 738 -5.77 26.45 8.33
CA LYS A 738 -4.74 26.91 9.27
C LYS A 738 -3.35 26.42 8.86
N ALA A 739 -3.20 25.11 8.60
CA ALA A 739 -1.92 24.53 8.17
C ALA A 739 -1.38 25.16 6.88
N LYS A 740 -2.24 25.44 5.88
CA LYS A 740 -1.83 26.15 4.65
C LYS A 740 -1.40 27.60 4.92
N ALA A 741 -2.06 28.29 5.86
CA ALA A 741 -1.73 29.67 6.22
C ALA A 741 -0.39 29.75 6.99
N GLU A 742 -0.12 28.77 7.86
CA GLU A 742 1.16 28.62 8.55
C GLU A 742 2.28 28.26 7.57
N LEU A 743 2.03 27.30 6.66
CA LEU A 743 2.98 26.89 5.63
C LEU A 743 3.45 28.06 4.75
N ALA A 744 2.55 29.00 4.45
CA ALA A 744 2.87 30.20 3.66
C ALA A 744 3.78 31.20 4.38
N LYS A 745 3.78 31.20 5.73
CA LYS A 745 4.59 32.11 6.56
C LYS A 745 5.90 31.49 7.03
N GLU A 746 5.94 30.17 7.13
CA GLU A 746 7.08 29.44 7.68
C GLU A 746 8.34 29.65 6.83
N THR A 747 9.52 29.60 7.46
CA THR A 747 10.82 29.71 6.80
C THR A 747 11.68 28.48 7.00
N ASP A 748 11.56 27.79 8.15
CA ASP A 748 12.32 26.59 8.47
C ASP A 748 11.95 25.43 7.51
N PRO A 749 12.94 24.85 6.79
CA PRO A 749 12.72 23.71 5.90
C PRO A 749 12.04 22.51 6.59
N LEU A 750 12.41 22.18 7.83
CA LEU A 750 11.84 21.00 8.51
C LEU A 750 10.37 21.23 8.86
N ARG A 751 10.05 22.39 9.46
CA ARG A 751 8.66 22.77 9.75
C ARG A 751 7.80 22.92 8.49
N LYS A 752 8.33 23.46 7.39
CA LYS A 752 7.62 23.49 6.10
C LYS A 752 7.21 22.10 5.65
N ARG A 753 8.12 21.14 5.73
CA ARG A 753 7.85 19.74 5.39
C ARG A 753 6.75 19.15 6.26
N VAL A 754 6.78 19.39 7.57
CA VAL A 754 5.74 18.96 8.52
C VAL A 754 4.38 19.57 8.18
N LEU A 755 4.32 20.88 7.93
CA LEU A 755 3.09 21.59 7.60
C LEU A 755 2.48 21.16 6.26
N ASP A 756 3.31 20.88 5.25
CA ASP A 756 2.83 20.35 3.97
C ASP A 756 2.31 18.91 4.09
N GLY A 757 3.02 18.05 4.83
CA GLY A 757 2.53 16.72 5.18
C GLY A 757 1.18 16.76 5.90
N ARG A 758 1.04 17.67 6.88
CA ARG A 758 -0.20 17.89 7.64
C ARG A 758 -1.36 18.34 6.75
N GLN A 759 -1.17 19.32 5.85
CA GLN A 759 -2.27 19.78 4.98
C GLN A 759 -2.73 18.69 3.99
N LEU A 760 -1.80 17.87 3.50
CA LEU A 760 -2.10 16.74 2.62
C LEU A 760 -2.86 15.64 3.36
N ALA A 761 -2.42 15.31 4.58
CA ALA A 761 -3.12 14.35 5.44
C ALA A 761 -4.56 14.78 5.72
N LEU A 762 -4.77 16.05 6.07
CA LEU A 762 -6.10 16.62 6.31
C LEU A 762 -6.99 16.56 5.07
N LYS A 763 -6.44 16.86 3.88
CA LYS A 763 -7.17 16.75 2.59
C LYS A 763 -7.64 15.31 2.35
N ILE A 764 -6.72 14.36 2.51
CA ILE A 764 -6.96 12.94 2.26
C ILE A 764 -8.01 12.40 3.24
N SER A 765 -7.92 12.75 4.52
CA SER A 765 -8.89 12.38 5.55
C SER A 765 -10.28 12.93 5.26
N ALA A 766 -10.40 14.21 4.89
CA ALA A 766 -11.70 14.84 4.57
C ALA A 766 -12.41 14.15 3.39
N ASN A 767 -11.68 13.82 2.32
CA ASN A 767 -12.25 13.12 1.16
C ASN A 767 -12.67 11.68 1.50
N SER A 768 -12.05 11.07 2.50
CA SER A 768 -12.29 9.69 2.88
C SER A 768 -13.54 9.50 3.75
N VAL A 769 -14.02 10.56 4.41
CA VAL A 769 -15.28 10.54 5.18
C VAL A 769 -16.46 10.15 4.29
N TYR A 770 -16.55 10.72 3.08
CA TYR A 770 -17.55 10.33 2.09
C TYR A 770 -17.37 8.88 1.61
N GLY A 771 -16.12 8.47 1.34
CA GLY A 771 -15.82 7.11 0.91
C GLY A 771 -16.21 6.05 1.95
N PHE A 772 -16.15 6.42 3.24
CA PHE A 772 -16.56 5.57 4.36
C PHE A 772 -18.07 5.30 4.35
N THR A 773 -18.92 6.31 4.11
CA THR A 773 -20.38 6.12 4.09
C THR A 773 -20.81 5.22 2.93
N GLY A 774 -20.07 5.21 1.80
CA GLY A 774 -20.42 4.46 0.59
C GLY A 774 -19.87 3.03 0.53
N ALA A 775 -19.06 2.62 1.51
CA ALA A 775 -18.40 1.33 1.51
C ALA A 775 -19.34 0.22 2.02
N GLN A 776 -20.03 -0.47 1.12
CA GLN A 776 -20.94 -1.59 1.45
C GLN A 776 -20.29 -2.69 2.29
N VAL A 777 -19.01 -2.96 2.06
CA VAL A 777 -18.20 -3.85 2.90
C VAL A 777 -17.37 -2.97 3.84
N GLY A 778 -17.97 -2.65 4.99
CA GLY A 778 -17.44 -1.80 6.05
C GLY A 778 -18.27 -1.93 7.35
N LYS A 779 -17.83 -1.25 8.41
CA LYS A 779 -18.33 -1.26 9.79
C LYS A 779 -19.62 -0.46 9.95
N LEU A 780 -19.83 0.56 9.12
CA LEU A 780 -21.01 1.44 9.20
C LEU A 780 -21.43 2.01 7.83
N PRO A 781 -21.79 1.17 6.84
CA PRO A 781 -22.27 1.66 5.55
C PRO A 781 -23.57 2.46 5.70
N CYS A 782 -23.72 3.55 4.94
CA CYS A 782 -24.99 4.26 4.74
C CYS A 782 -25.04 4.78 3.29
N LEU A 783 -25.70 3.99 2.44
CA LEU A 783 -25.81 4.25 1.02
C LEU A 783 -26.69 5.47 0.74
N GLU A 784 -27.64 5.76 1.62
CA GLU A 784 -28.55 6.91 1.53
C GLU A 784 -27.76 8.23 1.53
N ILE A 785 -26.76 8.36 2.40
CA ILE A 785 -25.88 9.54 2.44
C ILE A 785 -25.09 9.62 1.12
N SER A 786 -24.45 8.52 0.72
CA SER A 786 -23.53 8.49 -0.43
C SER A 786 -24.26 8.75 -1.76
N ALA A 787 -25.46 8.19 -1.92
CA ALA A 787 -26.33 8.42 -3.06
C ALA A 787 -26.86 9.87 -3.07
N SER A 788 -27.23 10.41 -1.90
CA SER A 788 -27.68 11.81 -1.79
C SER A 788 -26.57 12.79 -2.17
N VAL A 789 -25.34 12.59 -1.66
CA VAL A 789 -24.18 13.43 -1.97
C VAL A 789 -23.89 13.45 -3.46
N THR A 790 -23.81 12.28 -4.09
CA THR A 790 -23.57 12.20 -5.54
C THR A 790 -24.70 12.82 -6.35
N SER A 791 -25.95 12.68 -5.89
CA SER A 791 -27.09 13.30 -6.58
C SER A 791 -27.10 14.82 -6.49
N PHE A 792 -26.76 15.39 -5.33
CA PHE A 792 -26.54 16.83 -5.23
C PHE A 792 -25.40 17.28 -6.13
N GLY A 793 -24.28 16.54 -6.16
CA GLY A 793 -23.17 16.86 -7.08
C GLY A 793 -23.61 16.92 -8.54
N ARG A 794 -24.44 15.96 -9.00
CA ARG A 794 -25.00 15.97 -10.36
C ARG A 794 -25.90 17.19 -10.62
N LEU A 795 -26.79 17.51 -9.68
CA LEU A 795 -27.70 18.66 -9.79
C LEU A 795 -26.90 19.97 -9.87
N MET A 796 -25.90 20.11 -9.02
CA MET A 796 -25.08 21.31 -8.91
C MET A 796 -24.24 21.60 -10.15
N ILE A 797 -23.69 20.57 -10.79
CA ILE A 797 -22.96 20.75 -12.07
C ILE A 797 -23.91 21.25 -13.16
N GLU A 798 -25.11 20.67 -13.29
CA GLU A 798 -26.07 21.08 -14.32
C GLU A 798 -26.60 22.50 -14.06
N GLN A 799 -26.84 22.84 -12.78
CA GLN A 799 -27.13 24.20 -12.36
C GLN A 799 -25.97 25.13 -12.73
N THR A 800 -24.73 24.81 -12.36
CA THR A 800 -23.56 25.64 -12.68
C THR A 800 -23.46 25.90 -14.18
N LYS A 801 -23.63 24.86 -15.01
CA LYS A 801 -23.65 25.00 -16.46
C LYS A 801 -24.73 25.98 -16.92
N THR A 802 -25.96 25.81 -16.44
CA THR A 802 -27.09 26.67 -16.81
C THR A 802 -26.85 28.13 -16.41
N HIS A 803 -26.37 28.37 -15.18
CA HIS A 803 -26.11 29.72 -14.68
C HIS A 803 -24.95 30.40 -15.43
N VAL A 804 -23.88 29.67 -15.77
CA VAL A 804 -22.78 30.22 -16.60
C VAL A 804 -23.33 30.69 -17.95
N GLU A 805 -24.05 29.82 -18.66
CA GLU A 805 -24.52 30.09 -20.03
C GLU A 805 -25.60 31.19 -20.06
N GLN A 806 -26.42 31.32 -19.03
CA GLN A 806 -27.44 32.38 -18.94
C GLN A 806 -26.83 33.73 -18.55
N LYS A 807 -25.99 33.77 -17.49
CA LYS A 807 -25.49 35.02 -16.90
C LYS A 807 -24.45 35.68 -17.80
N PHE A 808 -23.53 34.91 -18.37
CA PHE A 808 -22.48 35.39 -19.27
C PHE A 808 -22.93 35.31 -20.73
N SER A 809 -23.93 36.10 -21.07
CA SER A 809 -24.52 36.17 -22.42
C SER A 809 -24.51 37.59 -22.96
N ILE A 810 -24.64 37.72 -24.29
CA ILE A 810 -24.73 39.02 -24.98
C ILE A 810 -25.94 39.82 -24.48
N ALA A 811 -27.04 39.14 -24.15
CA ALA A 811 -28.23 39.77 -23.58
C ALA A 811 -27.96 40.50 -22.26
N ASN A 812 -26.98 40.04 -21.48
CA ASN A 812 -26.58 40.63 -20.21
C ASN A 812 -25.38 41.59 -20.33
N GLY A 813 -25.05 42.03 -21.55
CA GLY A 813 -24.00 43.02 -21.79
C GLY A 813 -22.58 42.47 -21.90
N TYR A 814 -22.40 41.15 -22.04
CA TYR A 814 -21.08 40.54 -22.29
C TYR A 814 -20.76 40.49 -23.80
N ALA A 815 -19.48 40.46 -24.16
CA ALA A 815 -19.03 40.47 -25.56
C ALA A 815 -19.46 39.22 -26.35
N HIS A 816 -19.55 38.07 -25.68
CA HIS A 816 -19.89 36.78 -26.28
C HIS A 816 -20.78 35.96 -25.35
N ASN A 817 -21.45 34.96 -25.92
CA ASN A 817 -22.18 33.96 -25.14
C ASN A 817 -21.21 32.89 -24.63
N ALA A 818 -21.11 32.76 -23.32
CA ALA A 818 -20.34 31.70 -22.69
C ALA A 818 -20.99 30.34 -22.98
N VAL A 819 -20.15 29.32 -23.19
CA VAL A 819 -20.59 27.95 -23.46
C VAL A 819 -19.80 27.00 -22.59
N VAL A 820 -20.48 26.09 -21.90
CA VAL A 820 -19.80 25.00 -21.20
C VAL A 820 -19.49 23.89 -22.20
N ILE A 821 -18.20 23.64 -22.43
CA ILE A 821 -17.75 22.66 -23.42
C ILE A 821 -17.53 21.28 -22.80
N TYR A 822 -17.27 21.23 -21.49
CA TYR A 822 -17.06 19.98 -20.76
C TYR A 822 -17.27 20.18 -19.24
N GLY A 823 -17.57 19.09 -18.54
CA GLY A 823 -17.54 19.06 -17.08
C GLY A 823 -17.30 17.63 -16.58
N ASP A 824 -16.42 17.50 -15.59
CA ASP A 824 -16.05 16.23 -14.97
C ASP A 824 -16.23 16.32 -13.46
N THR A 825 -17.34 15.79 -12.96
CA THR A 825 -17.66 15.58 -11.52
C THR A 825 -17.70 16.83 -10.63
N ASP A 826 -16.64 17.60 -10.55
CA ASP A 826 -16.45 18.78 -9.71
C ASP A 826 -16.03 20.02 -10.51
N SER A 827 -15.56 19.82 -11.74
CA SER A 827 -15.07 20.90 -12.60
C SER A 827 -15.96 21.16 -13.82
N VAL A 828 -16.05 22.43 -14.21
CA VAL A 828 -16.77 22.92 -15.39
C VAL A 828 -15.80 23.75 -16.25
N MET A 829 -15.73 23.44 -17.54
CA MET A 829 -14.84 24.09 -18.50
C MET A 829 -15.65 25.01 -19.41
N CYS A 830 -15.43 26.31 -19.25
CA CYS A 830 -16.21 27.38 -19.84
C CYS A 830 -15.41 28.06 -20.96
N LYS A 831 -15.99 28.10 -22.16
CA LYS A 831 -15.55 28.94 -23.27
C LYS A 831 -16.25 30.29 -23.16
N PHE A 832 -15.52 31.35 -22.83
CA PHE A 832 -16.05 32.72 -22.78
C PHE A 832 -15.96 33.47 -24.12
N GLY A 833 -15.23 32.93 -25.12
CA GLY A 833 -15.10 33.51 -26.46
C GLY A 833 -14.07 34.63 -26.59
N VAL A 834 -13.39 35.02 -25.49
CA VAL A 834 -12.27 35.97 -25.52
C VAL A 834 -11.00 35.34 -26.10
N SER A 835 -10.12 36.15 -26.68
CA SER A 835 -8.89 35.68 -27.34
C SER A 835 -7.65 35.69 -26.46
N THR A 836 -7.66 36.41 -25.33
CA THR A 836 -6.50 36.53 -24.42
C THR A 836 -6.69 35.70 -23.15
N VAL A 837 -5.58 35.19 -22.62
CA VAL A 837 -5.58 34.41 -21.36
C VAL A 837 -5.93 35.30 -20.17
N ALA A 838 -5.47 36.55 -20.15
CA ALA A 838 -5.74 37.49 -19.06
C ALA A 838 -7.25 37.76 -18.90
N ASP A 839 -7.94 38.08 -20.00
CA ASP A 839 -9.38 38.35 -19.97
C ASP A 839 -10.17 37.09 -19.57
N ALA A 840 -9.75 35.91 -20.04
CA ALA A 840 -10.38 34.64 -19.67
C ALA A 840 -10.20 34.32 -18.17
N MET A 841 -9.04 34.66 -17.60
CA MET A 841 -8.80 34.51 -16.17
C MET A 841 -9.64 35.48 -15.34
N GLU A 842 -9.80 36.73 -15.78
CA GLU A 842 -10.65 37.72 -15.11
C GLU A 842 -12.13 37.30 -15.13
N LEU A 843 -12.64 36.94 -16.32
CA LEU A 843 -14.00 36.41 -16.46
C LEU A 843 -14.21 35.12 -15.67
N GLY A 844 -13.21 34.24 -15.65
CA GLY A 844 -13.24 33.01 -14.85
C GLY A 844 -13.35 33.28 -13.36
N ARG A 845 -12.58 34.24 -12.81
CA ARG A 845 -12.68 34.65 -11.41
C ARG A 845 -14.03 35.28 -11.09
N LYS A 846 -14.50 36.19 -11.94
CA LYS A 846 -15.83 36.81 -11.82
C LYS A 846 -16.94 35.76 -11.85
N ALA A 847 -16.85 34.78 -12.75
CA ALA A 847 -17.82 33.69 -12.83
C ALA A 847 -17.80 32.82 -11.57
N ALA A 848 -16.62 32.48 -11.06
CA ALA A 848 -16.49 31.70 -9.83
C ALA A 848 -17.15 32.41 -8.63
N GLU A 849 -16.88 33.70 -8.44
CA GLU A 849 -17.47 34.50 -7.35
C GLU A 849 -18.99 34.60 -7.48
N VAL A 850 -19.48 35.03 -8.64
CA VAL A 850 -20.89 35.30 -8.89
C VAL A 850 -21.75 34.04 -8.83
N ILE A 851 -21.22 32.89 -9.27
CA ILE A 851 -21.95 31.62 -9.24
C ILE A 851 -21.91 31.00 -7.84
N SER A 852 -20.85 31.26 -7.07
CA SER A 852 -20.78 30.78 -5.68
C SER A 852 -21.90 31.35 -4.81
N GLU A 853 -22.37 32.57 -5.10
CA GLU A 853 -23.47 33.22 -4.37
C GLU A 853 -24.83 32.51 -4.54
N GLU A 854 -25.00 31.72 -5.60
CA GLU A 854 -26.24 30.97 -5.88
C GLU A 854 -26.34 29.67 -5.06
N PHE A 855 -25.26 29.27 -4.38
CA PHE A 855 -25.19 28.03 -3.60
C PHE A 855 -25.13 28.29 -2.09
N PRO A 856 -25.64 27.37 -1.26
CA PRO A 856 -25.55 27.50 0.20
C PRO A 856 -24.09 27.39 0.68
N ASN A 857 -23.74 28.19 1.69
CA ASN A 857 -22.45 28.07 2.38
C ASN A 857 -22.28 26.66 2.97
N PRO A 858 -21.07 26.04 2.92
CA PRO A 858 -19.79 26.57 2.46
C PRO A 858 -19.45 26.21 0.99
N ILE A 859 -20.45 25.87 0.17
CA ILE A 859 -20.20 25.48 -1.22
C ILE A 859 -19.78 26.70 -2.01
N ARG A 860 -18.60 26.62 -2.63
CA ARG A 860 -18.07 27.67 -3.49
C ARG A 860 -17.30 27.08 -4.66
N LEU A 861 -17.36 27.80 -5.76
CA LEU A 861 -16.61 27.54 -6.97
C LEU A 861 -15.33 28.38 -6.92
N GLU A 862 -14.21 27.81 -7.34
CA GLU A 862 -12.93 28.49 -7.44
C GLU A 862 -12.46 28.49 -8.89
N PHE A 863 -11.93 29.62 -9.33
CA PHE A 863 -11.15 29.67 -10.56
C PHE A 863 -9.84 28.91 -10.33
N GLU A 864 -9.62 27.86 -11.12
CA GLU A 864 -8.41 27.04 -10.98
C GLU A 864 -7.34 27.44 -12.01
N LYS A 865 -7.73 27.54 -13.28
CA LYS A 865 -6.79 27.61 -14.42
C LYS A 865 -7.47 28.01 -15.72
N VAL A 866 -6.67 28.36 -16.71
CA VAL A 866 -7.06 28.48 -18.13
C VAL A 866 -6.26 27.49 -18.98
N TYR A 867 -6.93 26.84 -19.95
CA TYR A 867 -6.27 26.09 -21.02
C TYR A 867 -6.17 26.91 -22.29
N PHE A 868 -4.96 27.02 -22.87
CA PHE A 868 -4.76 27.69 -24.16
C PHE A 868 -3.49 27.24 -24.90
N PRO A 869 -3.57 26.47 -25.99
CA PRO A 869 -4.76 25.87 -26.59
C PRO A 869 -5.27 24.64 -25.81
N TYR A 870 -6.46 24.14 -26.18
CA TYR A 870 -7.14 23.01 -25.54
C TYR A 870 -7.63 21.97 -26.56
N LEU A 871 -7.37 20.69 -26.30
CA LEU A 871 -7.78 19.56 -27.14
C LEU A 871 -8.64 18.59 -26.33
N LEU A 872 -9.93 18.51 -26.69
CA LEU A 872 -10.90 17.65 -26.02
C LEU A 872 -11.29 16.48 -26.93
N ILE A 873 -10.85 15.27 -26.57
CA ILE A 873 -11.02 14.07 -27.38
C ILE A 873 -12.29 13.32 -26.97
N ASN A 874 -12.42 13.02 -25.67
CA ASN A 874 -13.56 12.28 -25.13
C ASN A 874 -13.72 12.55 -23.62
N LYS A 875 -14.73 11.93 -23.00
CA LYS A 875 -14.88 11.94 -21.55
C LYS A 875 -13.58 11.46 -20.88
N LYS A 876 -13.09 12.25 -19.93
CA LYS A 876 -11.84 12.03 -19.18
C LYS A 876 -10.60 11.88 -20.06
N ARG A 877 -10.64 12.40 -21.29
CA ARG A 877 -9.56 12.33 -22.29
C ARG A 877 -9.36 13.67 -22.98
N TYR A 878 -8.40 14.45 -22.50
CA TYR A 878 -8.10 15.78 -23.02
C TYR A 878 -6.64 16.17 -22.75
N ALA A 879 -6.15 17.16 -23.50
CA ALA A 879 -4.84 17.75 -23.33
C ALA A 879 -4.90 19.27 -23.54
N GLY A 880 -4.02 20.03 -22.89
CA GLY A 880 -3.94 21.47 -23.09
C GLY A 880 -2.76 22.10 -22.34
N LEU A 881 -2.41 23.33 -22.71
CA LEU A 881 -1.40 24.09 -21.96
C LEU A 881 -2.04 24.74 -20.74
N TYR A 882 -1.45 24.49 -19.57
CA TYR A 882 -1.97 24.86 -18.26
C TYR A 882 -1.45 26.24 -17.85
N PHE A 883 -2.34 27.20 -17.61
CA PHE A 883 -1.98 28.55 -17.15
C PHE A 883 -2.61 28.87 -15.79
N THR A 884 -1.78 29.14 -14.79
CA THR A 884 -2.18 29.79 -13.52
C THR A 884 -1.96 31.30 -13.53
N LYS A 885 -0.98 31.76 -14.31
CA LYS A 885 -0.64 33.17 -14.55
C LYS A 885 -0.77 33.49 -16.05
N PRO A 886 -1.08 34.74 -16.43
CA PRO A 886 -1.33 35.09 -17.82
C PRO A 886 -0.07 35.05 -18.70
N ASP A 887 1.13 35.25 -18.12
CA ASP A 887 2.35 35.50 -18.89
C ASP A 887 2.96 34.24 -19.51
N ARG A 888 2.87 33.09 -18.83
CA ARG A 888 3.55 31.86 -19.24
C ARG A 888 2.75 30.63 -18.79
N HIS A 889 2.72 29.60 -19.64
CA HIS A 889 2.19 28.30 -19.28
C HIS A 889 3.09 27.59 -18.27
N ASP A 890 2.48 26.88 -17.32
CA ASP A 890 3.18 26.13 -16.29
C ASP A 890 3.67 24.77 -16.83
N LYS A 891 2.78 24.07 -17.55
CA LYS A 891 3.05 22.74 -18.13
C LYS A 891 1.99 22.36 -19.16
N MET A 892 2.27 21.30 -19.92
CA MET A 892 1.25 20.59 -20.70
C MET A 892 0.50 19.60 -19.80
N ASP A 893 -0.82 19.74 -19.66
CA ASP A 893 -1.65 18.80 -18.92
C ASP A 893 -2.24 17.75 -19.86
N CYS A 894 -2.16 16.48 -19.47
CA CYS A 894 -2.61 15.33 -20.25
C CYS A 894 -3.46 14.42 -19.35
N LYS A 895 -4.77 14.37 -19.58
CA LYS A 895 -5.70 13.55 -18.78
C LYS A 895 -6.21 12.37 -19.57
N GLY A 896 -6.00 11.15 -19.06
CA GLY A 896 -6.56 9.89 -19.59
C GLY A 896 -6.10 9.47 -21.00
N ILE A 897 -5.22 10.26 -21.62
CA ILE A 897 -4.59 9.93 -22.90
C ILE A 897 -3.42 8.96 -22.71
N GLU A 898 -2.90 8.44 -23.82
CA GLU A 898 -1.89 7.39 -23.85
C GLU A 898 -0.55 7.78 -23.21
N THR A 899 -0.22 9.07 -23.09
CA THR A 899 1.03 9.54 -22.46
C THR A 899 1.13 9.19 -20.98
N VAL A 900 0.01 9.25 -20.24
CA VAL A 900 -0.06 8.99 -18.79
C VAL A 900 -0.46 7.55 -18.47
N ARG A 901 -0.73 6.74 -19.49
CA ARG A 901 -1.08 5.33 -19.36
C ARG A 901 0.17 4.44 -19.31
N ARG A 902 0.02 3.26 -18.72
CA ARG A 902 1.11 2.30 -18.44
C ARG A 902 0.94 0.96 -19.16
N ASP A 903 -0.12 0.80 -19.95
CA ASP A 903 -0.46 -0.43 -20.67
C ASP A 903 0.01 -0.43 -22.13
N ASN A 904 0.65 0.65 -22.57
CA ASN A 904 1.23 0.84 -23.90
C ASN A 904 2.76 0.88 -23.85
N SER A 905 3.40 0.68 -25.00
CA SER A 905 4.86 0.78 -25.10
C SER A 905 5.32 2.24 -24.91
N PRO A 906 6.55 2.47 -24.39
CA PRO A 906 7.12 3.83 -24.27
C PRO A 906 7.11 4.61 -25.59
N LEU A 907 7.29 3.93 -26.73
CA LEU A 907 7.21 4.55 -28.07
C LEU A 907 5.91 5.34 -28.27
N VAL A 908 4.77 4.76 -27.86
CA VAL A 908 3.45 5.40 -28.03
C VAL A 908 3.38 6.67 -27.18
N ALA A 909 3.80 6.58 -25.91
CA ALA A 909 3.76 7.72 -25.01
C ALA A 909 4.67 8.85 -25.49
N ASN A 910 5.90 8.53 -25.91
CA ASN A 910 6.88 9.49 -26.40
C ASN A 910 6.44 10.14 -27.72
N LEU A 911 5.92 9.34 -28.66
CA LEU A 911 5.40 9.85 -29.93
C LEU A 911 4.24 10.82 -29.70
N ILE A 912 3.27 10.42 -28.88
CA ILE A 912 2.09 11.23 -28.62
C ILE A 912 2.47 12.51 -27.87
N ASN A 913 3.39 12.44 -26.90
CA ASN A 913 3.88 13.61 -26.18
C ASN A 913 4.55 14.62 -27.14
N ALA A 914 5.46 14.15 -28.00
CA ALA A 914 6.13 14.99 -28.98
C ALA A 914 5.16 15.57 -30.03
N CYS A 915 4.14 14.81 -30.45
CA CYS A 915 3.10 15.33 -31.33
C CYS A 915 2.27 16.42 -30.63
N LEU A 916 1.91 16.24 -29.37
CA LEU A 916 1.16 17.23 -28.60
C LEU A 916 1.99 18.48 -28.33
N GLU A 917 3.29 18.37 -28.05
CA GLU A 917 4.19 19.51 -27.93
C GLU A 917 4.19 20.34 -29.22
N LYS A 918 4.36 19.69 -30.38
CA LYS A 918 4.32 20.35 -31.69
C LYS A 918 2.97 21.00 -32.01
N ILE A 919 1.87 20.36 -31.61
CA ILE A 919 0.51 20.86 -31.86
C ILE A 919 0.15 22.01 -30.91
N LEU A 920 0.46 21.89 -29.62
CA LEU A 920 -0.01 22.80 -28.57
C LEU A 920 0.98 23.95 -28.29
N ILE A 921 2.29 23.67 -28.33
CA ILE A 921 3.36 24.64 -28.06
C ILE A 921 3.77 25.32 -29.37
N ASP A 922 4.28 24.54 -30.33
CA ASP A 922 4.81 25.09 -31.59
C ASP A 922 3.69 25.55 -32.54
N ARG A 923 2.46 25.05 -32.32
CA ARG A 923 1.27 25.31 -33.14
C ARG A 923 1.45 24.92 -34.61
N ASP A 924 2.24 23.87 -34.86
CA ASP A 924 2.49 23.32 -36.20
C ASP A 924 2.04 21.85 -36.31
N PRO A 925 0.80 21.60 -36.78
CA PRO A 925 0.32 20.25 -37.03
C PRO A 925 1.10 19.52 -38.13
N ASN A 926 1.67 20.23 -39.11
CA ASN A 926 2.42 19.59 -40.20
C ASN A 926 3.75 19.04 -39.68
N ALA A 927 4.46 19.79 -38.84
CA ALA A 927 5.65 19.27 -38.16
C ALA A 927 5.34 18.02 -37.33
N ALA A 928 4.18 17.97 -36.66
CA ALA A 928 3.74 16.79 -35.91
C ALA A 928 3.47 15.59 -36.84
N ILE A 929 2.86 15.82 -38.01
CA ILE A 929 2.62 14.78 -39.03
C ILE A 929 3.96 14.24 -39.56
N THR A 930 4.89 15.11 -39.97
CA THR A 930 6.20 14.71 -40.48
C THR A 930 6.97 13.90 -39.45
N TYR A 931 6.92 14.33 -38.19
CA TYR A 931 7.53 13.59 -37.09
C TYR A 931 6.89 12.20 -36.93
N ALA A 932 5.56 12.09 -36.89
CA ALA A 932 4.87 10.81 -36.80
C ALA A 932 5.20 9.87 -37.98
N GLN A 933 5.27 10.41 -39.21
CA GLN A 933 5.66 9.65 -40.40
C GLN A 933 7.09 9.13 -40.30
N SER A 934 8.03 9.94 -39.78
CA SER A 934 9.42 9.53 -39.58
C SER A 934 9.54 8.37 -38.59
N ILE A 935 8.81 8.42 -37.46
CA ILE A 935 8.80 7.36 -36.44
C ILE A 935 8.16 6.08 -36.99
N ILE A 936 7.09 6.19 -37.78
CA ILE A 936 6.47 5.04 -38.44
C ILE A 936 7.46 4.40 -39.44
N SER A 937 8.20 5.22 -40.20
CA SER A 937 9.24 4.73 -41.10
C SER A 937 10.35 4.01 -40.34
N ASP A 938 10.81 4.57 -39.22
CA ASP A 938 11.82 3.96 -38.34
C ASP A 938 11.36 2.64 -37.74
N LEU A 939 10.09 2.55 -37.34
CA LEU A 939 9.49 1.31 -36.85
C LEU A 939 9.51 0.22 -37.93
N LEU A 940 9.07 0.55 -39.15
CA LEU A 940 9.00 -0.39 -40.26
C LEU A 940 10.39 -0.77 -40.82
N CYS A 941 11.38 0.09 -40.61
CA CYS A 941 12.78 -0.16 -40.96
C CYS A 941 13.61 -0.80 -39.82
N ASN A 942 12.99 -1.24 -38.72
CA ASN A 942 13.67 -1.82 -37.54
C ASN A 942 14.75 -0.93 -36.90
N ARG A 943 14.61 0.39 -37.03
CA ARG A 943 15.53 1.39 -36.45
C ARG A 943 15.15 1.81 -35.03
N ILE A 944 13.97 1.42 -34.55
CA ILE A 944 13.53 1.66 -33.17
C ILE A 944 14.23 0.69 -32.21
N ASP A 945 14.60 1.20 -31.03
CA ASP A 945 15.19 0.40 -29.96
C ASP A 945 14.15 -0.49 -29.26
N ILE A 946 14.56 -1.67 -28.80
CA ILE A 946 13.67 -2.65 -28.17
C ILE A 946 13.07 -2.07 -26.87
N SER A 947 13.81 -1.24 -26.12
CA SER A 947 13.31 -0.60 -24.89
C SER A 947 12.03 0.21 -25.13
N GLN A 948 11.89 0.83 -26.30
CA GLN A 948 10.71 1.62 -26.69
C GLN A 948 9.50 0.75 -27.03
N LEU A 949 9.72 -0.55 -27.27
CA LEU A 949 8.70 -1.51 -27.65
C LEU A 949 8.21 -2.37 -26.48
N VAL A 950 8.89 -2.33 -25.33
CA VAL A 950 8.51 -3.13 -24.15
C VAL A 950 7.12 -2.72 -23.63
N ILE A 951 6.22 -3.69 -23.53
CA ILE A 951 4.90 -3.55 -22.91
C ILE A 951 4.96 -4.19 -21.52
N SER A 952 4.36 -3.55 -20.53
CA SER A 952 4.32 -4.05 -19.15
C SER A 952 2.88 -4.22 -18.66
N LYS A 953 2.54 -5.41 -18.16
CA LYS A 953 1.24 -5.69 -17.52
C LYS A 953 1.41 -6.41 -16.19
N GLU A 954 0.54 -6.08 -15.26
CA GLU A 954 0.53 -6.67 -13.91
C GLU A 954 -0.10 -8.07 -13.93
N LEU A 955 0.54 -9.03 -13.29
CA LEU A 955 0.07 -10.40 -13.12
C LEU A 955 -0.87 -10.47 -11.91
N THR A 956 -2.17 -10.26 -12.13
CA THR A 956 -3.16 -10.07 -11.05
C THR A 956 -3.74 -11.35 -10.47
N LYS A 957 -3.68 -12.46 -11.20
CA LYS A 957 -4.31 -13.74 -10.82
C LYS A 957 -3.40 -14.92 -11.15
N THR A 958 -3.71 -16.09 -10.60
CA THR A 958 -3.11 -17.35 -11.04
C THR A 958 -3.67 -17.75 -12.42
N ASP A 959 -2.92 -18.58 -13.15
CA ASP A 959 -3.24 -18.98 -14.53
C ASP A 959 -4.66 -19.59 -14.64
N GLU A 960 -5.07 -20.34 -13.60
CA GLU A 960 -6.35 -21.04 -13.50
C GLU A 960 -7.56 -20.11 -13.31
N GLU A 961 -7.34 -18.89 -12.80
CA GLU A 961 -8.40 -17.92 -12.48
C GLU A 961 -8.68 -16.93 -13.63
N TYR A 962 -7.86 -16.95 -14.70
CA TYR A 962 -8.10 -16.13 -15.87
C TYR A 962 -9.12 -16.78 -16.80
N SER A 963 -10.22 -16.07 -17.07
CA SER A 963 -11.26 -16.54 -18.00
C SER A 963 -10.82 -16.59 -19.47
N GLY A 964 -9.68 -15.98 -19.81
CA GLY A 964 -9.12 -16.00 -21.15
C GLY A 964 -7.60 -15.81 -21.16
N LYS A 965 -6.93 -16.48 -22.10
CA LYS A 965 -5.47 -16.47 -22.24
C LYS A 965 -4.93 -15.07 -22.51
N GLN A 966 -4.00 -14.61 -21.68
CA GLN A 966 -3.36 -13.30 -21.79
C GLN A 966 -1.86 -13.45 -22.09
N ALA A 967 -1.30 -12.49 -22.83
CA ALA A 967 0.11 -12.48 -23.23
C ALA A 967 1.11 -12.57 -22.07
N HIS A 968 0.93 -11.74 -21.05
CA HIS A 968 1.83 -11.68 -19.89
C HIS A 968 1.74 -12.92 -18.99
N VAL A 969 0.57 -13.57 -18.93
CA VAL A 969 0.34 -14.79 -18.15
C VAL A 969 1.06 -15.97 -18.81
N GLU A 970 0.83 -16.16 -20.12
CA GLU A 970 1.49 -17.22 -20.90
C GLU A 970 3.01 -17.03 -20.92
N LEU A 971 3.50 -15.78 -21.00
CA LEU A 971 4.93 -15.49 -20.89
C LEU A 971 5.47 -15.86 -19.50
N ALA A 972 4.79 -15.48 -18.41
CA ALA A 972 5.22 -15.83 -17.06
C ALA A 972 5.32 -17.36 -16.88
N THR A 973 4.34 -18.11 -17.37
CA THR A 973 4.37 -19.58 -17.38
C THR A 973 5.53 -20.12 -18.24
N LYS A 974 5.80 -19.52 -19.41
CA LYS A 974 6.93 -19.87 -20.28
C LYS A 974 8.29 -19.55 -19.64
N MET A 975 8.41 -18.44 -18.93
CA MET A 975 9.62 -18.07 -18.18
C MET A 975 9.85 -19.08 -17.05
N ARG A 976 8.82 -19.38 -16.25
CA ARG A 976 8.91 -20.35 -15.15
C ARG A 976 9.35 -21.75 -15.57
N LYS A 977 8.97 -22.18 -16.78
CA LYS A 977 9.44 -23.45 -17.37
C LYS A 977 10.90 -23.42 -17.83
N ARG A 978 11.40 -22.24 -18.24
CA ARG A 978 12.79 -22.06 -18.70
C ARG A 978 13.73 -21.87 -17.53
N ASP A 979 13.36 -20.98 -16.62
CA ASP A 979 14.08 -20.65 -15.40
C ASP A 979 13.04 -20.20 -14.37
N ALA A 980 12.81 -21.05 -13.37
CA ALA A 980 11.86 -20.77 -12.31
C ALA A 980 12.31 -19.60 -11.42
N GLY A 981 13.60 -19.33 -11.34
CA GLY A 981 14.16 -18.30 -10.47
C GLY A 981 14.00 -16.88 -11.01
N SER A 982 13.94 -16.71 -12.34
CA SER A 982 13.73 -15.40 -12.96
C SER A 982 12.26 -15.14 -13.34
N ALA A 983 11.35 -16.03 -12.96
CA ALA A 983 9.94 -15.93 -13.29
C ALA A 983 9.20 -14.90 -12.41
N PRO A 984 8.30 -14.08 -12.99
CA PRO A 984 7.50 -13.14 -12.22
C PRO A 984 6.54 -13.81 -11.22
N ASN A 985 6.33 -13.15 -10.08
CA ASN A 985 5.37 -13.54 -9.05
C ASN A 985 4.03 -12.81 -9.21
N LEU A 986 3.03 -13.22 -8.41
CA LEU A 986 1.71 -12.61 -8.42
C LEU A 986 1.80 -11.18 -7.85
N GLY A 987 1.25 -10.21 -8.60
CA GLY A 987 1.36 -8.78 -8.31
C GLY A 987 2.51 -8.07 -9.05
N ASP A 988 3.44 -8.82 -9.66
CA ASP A 988 4.54 -8.25 -10.43
C ASP A 988 4.08 -7.77 -11.80
N ARG A 989 4.84 -6.80 -12.33
CA ARG A 989 4.68 -6.34 -13.70
C ARG A 989 5.60 -7.13 -14.63
N VAL A 990 5.02 -7.87 -15.56
CA VAL A 990 5.74 -8.67 -16.55
C VAL A 990 6.04 -7.81 -17.78
N PRO A 991 7.32 -7.50 -18.08
CA PRO A 991 7.71 -6.86 -19.33
C PRO A 991 7.74 -7.88 -20.48
N TYR A 992 7.23 -7.51 -21.65
CA TYR A 992 7.26 -8.37 -22.85
C TYR A 992 7.25 -7.55 -24.13
N VAL A 993 7.69 -8.17 -25.21
CA VAL A 993 7.53 -7.67 -26.59
C VAL A 993 6.75 -8.67 -27.44
N ILE A 994 6.05 -8.18 -28.46
CA ILE A 994 5.35 -9.03 -29.43
C ILE A 994 6.28 -9.34 -30.62
N THR A 995 6.56 -10.63 -30.80
CA THR A 995 7.43 -11.15 -31.86
C THR A 995 6.63 -11.53 -33.11
N ALA A 996 7.30 -11.58 -34.25
CA ALA A 996 6.73 -12.02 -35.52
C ALA A 996 6.66 -13.56 -35.67
N VAL A 997 6.88 -14.32 -34.58
CA VAL A 997 6.91 -15.79 -34.60
C VAL A 997 5.50 -16.36 -34.74
N GLY A 998 5.28 -17.20 -35.75
CA GLY A 998 3.98 -17.83 -36.05
C GLY A 998 3.32 -17.30 -37.33
N GLY A 999 2.22 -17.93 -37.74
CA GLY A 999 1.47 -17.54 -38.94
C GLY A 999 0.64 -16.25 -38.74
N LYS A 1000 0.02 -15.75 -39.82
CA LYS A 1000 -0.84 -14.54 -39.77
C LYS A 1000 -1.98 -14.63 -38.74
N ASN A 1001 -2.45 -15.83 -38.42
CA ASN A 1001 -3.57 -16.07 -37.49
C ASN A 1001 -3.13 -16.51 -36.08
N THR A 1002 -1.82 -16.50 -35.78
CA THR A 1002 -1.34 -16.84 -34.44
C THR A 1002 -1.76 -15.75 -33.46
N ALA A 1003 -2.43 -16.15 -32.38
CA ALA A 1003 -2.92 -15.23 -31.37
C ALA A 1003 -1.79 -14.44 -30.69
N ALA A 1004 -2.06 -13.18 -30.35
CA ALA A 1004 -1.06 -12.27 -29.79
C ALA A 1004 -0.44 -12.78 -28.47
N TYR A 1005 -1.19 -13.55 -27.66
CA TYR A 1005 -0.65 -14.10 -26.41
C TYR A 1005 0.46 -15.12 -26.63
N ALA A 1006 0.48 -15.84 -27.75
CA ALA A 1006 1.50 -16.83 -28.07
C ALA A 1006 2.79 -16.20 -28.62
N LYS A 1007 2.68 -14.97 -29.14
CA LYS A 1007 3.77 -14.18 -29.73
C LYS A 1007 4.58 -13.39 -28.70
N ALA A 1008 4.13 -13.34 -27.44
CA ALA A 1008 4.78 -12.60 -26.38
C ALA A 1008 6.08 -13.31 -25.94
N GLU A 1009 7.14 -12.52 -25.80
CA GLU A 1009 8.46 -13.00 -25.39
C GLU A 1009 9.18 -11.99 -24.51
N ASP A 1010 10.11 -12.50 -23.69
CA ASP A 1010 10.96 -11.68 -22.83
C ASP A 1010 11.94 -10.83 -23.68
N PRO A 1011 12.11 -9.52 -23.41
CA PRO A 1011 12.97 -8.65 -24.21
C PRO A 1011 14.44 -9.09 -24.26
N LEU A 1012 14.98 -9.66 -23.18
CA LEU A 1012 16.36 -10.13 -23.13
C LEU A 1012 16.52 -11.40 -23.99
N TYR A 1013 15.57 -12.34 -23.86
CA TYR A 1013 15.55 -13.54 -24.70
C TYR A 1013 15.50 -13.20 -26.19
N VAL A 1014 14.68 -12.20 -26.57
CA VAL A 1014 14.58 -11.71 -27.96
C VAL A 1014 15.91 -11.14 -28.45
N LEU A 1015 16.63 -10.41 -27.61
CA LEU A 1015 17.91 -9.78 -27.95
C LEU A 1015 19.03 -10.82 -28.10
N GLU A 1016 19.10 -11.78 -27.19
CA GLU A 1016 20.09 -12.87 -27.23
C GLU A 1016 19.91 -13.73 -28.49
N HIS A 1017 18.66 -14.04 -28.83
CA HIS A 1017 18.31 -14.98 -29.89
C HIS A 1017 17.92 -14.34 -31.24
N ASN A 1018 18.07 -13.02 -31.40
CA ASN A 1018 17.76 -12.27 -32.63
C ASN A 1018 16.35 -12.59 -33.20
N ILE A 1019 15.33 -12.58 -32.33
CA ILE A 1019 13.96 -12.90 -32.75
C ILE A 1019 13.31 -11.66 -33.39
N PRO A 1020 12.71 -11.76 -34.59
CA PRO A 1020 12.11 -10.62 -35.27
C PRO A 1020 10.87 -10.09 -34.54
N ILE A 1021 10.72 -8.77 -34.52
CA ILE A 1021 9.59 -8.05 -33.91
C ILE A 1021 8.42 -7.91 -34.89
N ASP A 1022 7.18 -8.03 -34.40
CA ASP A 1022 5.98 -7.83 -35.22
C ASP A 1022 5.68 -6.33 -35.40
N THR A 1023 6.38 -5.68 -36.34
CA THR A 1023 6.21 -4.24 -36.62
C THR A 1023 4.79 -3.87 -37.04
N LYS A 1024 4.06 -4.81 -37.66
CA LYS A 1024 2.66 -4.63 -38.07
C LYS A 1024 1.76 -4.51 -36.84
N TYR A 1025 1.93 -5.38 -35.84
CA TYR A 1025 1.21 -5.29 -34.58
C TYR A 1025 1.41 -3.92 -33.89
N TYR A 1026 2.66 -3.44 -33.79
CA TYR A 1026 2.91 -2.12 -33.16
C TYR A 1026 2.30 -0.97 -33.98
N LEU A 1027 2.33 -1.02 -35.30
CA LEU A 1027 1.71 0.01 -36.13
C LEU A 1027 0.17 0.04 -35.97
N GLU A 1028 -0.49 -1.11 -36.13
CA GLU A 1028 -1.96 -1.19 -36.17
C GLU A 1028 -2.60 -1.15 -34.77
N ASN A 1029 -2.02 -1.86 -33.79
CA ASN A 1029 -2.63 -2.01 -32.47
C ASN A 1029 -2.14 -0.96 -31.46
N GLN A 1030 -0.88 -0.51 -31.56
CA GLN A 1030 -0.30 0.43 -30.58
C GLN A 1030 -0.31 1.89 -31.07
N LEU A 1031 0.09 2.18 -32.32
CA LEU A 1031 0.26 3.55 -32.81
C LEU A 1031 -0.96 4.14 -33.51
N ALA A 1032 -1.67 3.35 -34.33
CA ALA A 1032 -2.75 3.87 -35.18
C ALA A 1032 -3.87 4.54 -34.38
N ASN A 1033 -4.46 3.84 -33.40
CA ASN A 1033 -5.61 4.37 -32.66
C ASN A 1033 -5.28 5.65 -31.86
N PRO A 1034 -4.15 5.73 -31.12
CA PRO A 1034 -3.80 6.96 -30.41
C PRO A 1034 -3.52 8.15 -31.34
N LEU A 1035 -2.82 7.93 -32.46
CA LEU A 1035 -2.56 8.98 -33.44
C LEU A 1035 -3.86 9.50 -34.05
N LEU A 1036 -4.73 8.60 -34.49
CA LEU A 1036 -6.02 8.97 -35.08
C LEU A 1036 -6.85 9.83 -34.11
N ARG A 1037 -6.94 9.46 -32.82
CA ARG A 1037 -7.67 10.24 -31.81
C ARG A 1037 -7.22 11.68 -31.64
N ILE A 1038 -5.95 11.99 -31.90
CA ILE A 1038 -5.37 13.32 -31.71
C ILE A 1038 -5.47 14.15 -32.99
N PHE A 1039 -5.26 13.52 -34.15
CA PHE A 1039 -5.27 14.22 -35.43
C PHE A 1039 -6.67 14.31 -36.05
N GLU A 1040 -7.61 13.42 -35.72
CA GLU A 1040 -9.00 13.47 -36.19
C GLU A 1040 -9.69 14.81 -35.90
N PRO A 1041 -9.64 15.38 -34.68
CA PRO A 1041 -10.25 16.68 -34.38
C PRO A 1041 -9.63 17.87 -35.12
N ILE A 1042 -8.44 17.69 -35.71
CA ILE A 1042 -7.68 18.77 -36.37
C ILE A 1042 -7.81 18.68 -37.89
N LEU A 1043 -7.67 17.48 -38.46
CA LEU A 1043 -7.59 17.25 -39.91
C LEU A 1043 -8.84 16.61 -40.52
N GLY A 1044 -9.71 16.01 -39.69
CA GLY A 1044 -10.79 15.13 -40.11
C GLY A 1044 -10.36 13.66 -40.28
N GLU A 1045 -11.32 12.74 -40.16
CA GLU A 1045 -11.11 11.29 -40.06
C GLU A 1045 -10.43 10.67 -41.29
N THR A 1046 -10.92 10.97 -42.49
CA THR A 1046 -10.40 10.42 -43.74
C THR A 1046 -8.99 10.94 -44.06
N LYS A 1047 -8.71 12.20 -43.77
CA LYS A 1047 -7.42 12.84 -44.01
C LYS A 1047 -6.36 12.35 -43.01
N ALA A 1048 -6.69 12.21 -41.73
CA ALA A 1048 -5.77 11.69 -40.73
C ALA A 1048 -5.31 10.26 -41.05
N LYS A 1049 -6.24 9.37 -41.42
CA LYS A 1049 -5.93 7.96 -41.73
C LYS A 1049 -5.06 7.81 -42.98
N SER A 1050 -5.38 8.55 -44.05
CA SER A 1050 -4.63 8.48 -45.31
C SER A 1050 -3.19 9.00 -45.16
N VAL A 1051 -3.03 10.16 -44.53
CA VAL A 1051 -1.71 10.82 -44.37
C VAL A 1051 -0.78 10.07 -43.41
N LEU A 1052 -1.32 9.54 -42.31
CA LEU A 1052 -0.49 8.90 -41.27
C LEU A 1052 -0.21 7.42 -41.52
N LEU A 1053 -1.15 6.66 -42.06
CA LEU A 1053 -1.03 5.19 -42.16
C LEU A 1053 -0.81 4.66 -43.58
N ASN A 1054 -1.27 5.37 -44.61
CA ASN A 1054 -1.28 4.89 -46.00
C ASN A 1054 -0.33 5.67 -46.93
N GLY A 1055 0.59 6.47 -46.36
CA GLY A 1055 1.54 7.28 -47.12
C GLY A 1055 2.74 6.49 -47.68
N GLU A 1056 3.64 7.20 -48.37
CA GLU A 1056 4.85 6.58 -48.95
C GLU A 1056 5.83 6.06 -47.89
N HIS A 1057 5.84 6.69 -46.70
CA HIS A 1057 6.68 6.32 -45.56
C HIS A 1057 6.42 4.90 -45.03
N THR A 1058 5.27 4.28 -45.35
CA THR A 1058 4.94 2.90 -44.92
C THR A 1058 5.24 1.82 -45.96
N ARG A 1059 5.70 2.21 -47.16
CA ARG A 1059 5.99 1.28 -48.27
C ARG A 1059 7.33 0.56 -48.11
N VAL A 1060 8.30 1.19 -47.46
CA VAL A 1060 9.64 0.61 -47.22
C VAL A 1060 9.62 -0.19 -45.92
N LYS A 1061 9.99 -1.47 -45.99
CA LYS A 1061 10.01 -2.39 -44.84
C LYS A 1061 11.34 -3.14 -44.79
N ALA A 1062 11.97 -3.19 -43.61
CA ALA A 1062 13.12 -4.04 -43.37
C ALA A 1062 12.64 -5.46 -43.01
N VAL A 1063 13.28 -6.47 -43.60
CA VAL A 1063 13.01 -7.88 -43.29
C VAL A 1063 14.18 -8.43 -42.49
N VAL A 1064 13.91 -8.92 -41.29
CA VAL A 1064 14.91 -9.56 -40.41
C VAL A 1064 14.62 -11.06 -40.37
N HIS A 1065 15.67 -11.86 -40.51
CA HIS A 1065 15.59 -13.32 -40.46
C HIS A 1065 15.94 -13.81 -39.05
N SER A 1066 15.08 -14.66 -38.48
CA SER A 1066 15.31 -15.30 -37.17
C SER A 1066 16.47 -16.30 -37.26
N THR A 1067 17.33 -16.34 -36.24
CA THR A 1067 18.33 -17.42 -36.05
C THR A 1067 17.75 -18.65 -35.34
N VAL A 1068 16.51 -18.57 -34.87
CA VAL A 1068 15.82 -19.66 -34.14
C VAL A 1068 14.75 -20.29 -35.01
N GLY A 1069 14.83 -21.62 -35.17
CA GLY A 1069 13.84 -22.46 -35.83
C GLY A 1069 14.48 -23.55 -36.70
N GLN A 1070 13.89 -24.75 -36.75
CA GLN A 1070 14.42 -25.88 -37.54
C GLN A 1070 14.65 -25.51 -39.01
N LEU A 1071 13.78 -24.69 -39.60
CA LEU A 1071 13.92 -24.24 -41.00
C LEU A 1071 15.06 -23.21 -41.20
N SER A 1072 15.35 -22.39 -40.19
CA SER A 1072 16.40 -21.35 -40.27
C SER A 1072 17.80 -21.97 -40.37
N ALA A 1073 18.02 -23.12 -39.73
CA ALA A 1073 19.26 -23.89 -39.82
C ALA A 1073 19.55 -24.43 -41.24
N PHE A 1074 18.52 -24.60 -42.08
CA PHE A 1074 18.66 -25.06 -43.47
C PHE A 1074 18.60 -23.93 -44.50
N THR A 1075 18.48 -22.67 -44.06
CA THR A 1075 18.41 -21.51 -44.95
C THR A 1075 19.81 -21.11 -45.43
N LYS A 1076 20.09 -21.28 -46.72
CA LYS A 1076 21.33 -20.77 -47.33
C LYS A 1076 21.17 -19.30 -47.72
N VAL A 1077 21.93 -18.42 -47.08
CA VAL A 1077 21.99 -16.99 -47.44
C VAL A 1077 22.74 -16.86 -48.76
N ARG A 1078 22.06 -16.39 -49.82
CA ARG A 1078 22.71 -15.98 -51.07
C ARG A 1078 23.23 -14.56 -50.91
N ALA A 1079 24.51 -14.35 -51.23
CA ALA A 1079 25.09 -13.01 -51.28
C ALA A 1079 24.37 -12.16 -52.35
N THR A 1080 24.14 -10.89 -52.04
CA THR A 1080 23.51 -9.91 -52.94
C THR A 1080 24.43 -8.73 -53.15
N CYS A 1081 24.36 -8.11 -54.33
CA CYS A 1081 25.06 -6.86 -54.63
C CYS A 1081 24.61 -5.75 -53.68
N ILE A 1082 25.54 -5.04 -53.03
CA ILE A 1082 25.21 -3.96 -52.08
C ILE A 1082 24.49 -2.79 -52.78
N GLY A 1083 24.89 -2.46 -54.02
CA GLY A 1083 24.31 -1.34 -54.77
C GLY A 1083 22.88 -1.58 -55.26
N CYS A 1084 22.61 -2.73 -55.88
CA CYS A 1084 21.33 -3.00 -56.57
C CYS A 1084 20.53 -4.19 -56.01
N ARG A 1085 21.03 -4.87 -54.97
CA ARG A 1085 20.42 -6.04 -54.30
C ARG A 1085 20.19 -7.27 -55.19
N THR A 1086 20.75 -7.30 -56.40
CA THR A 1086 20.70 -8.48 -57.26
C THR A 1086 21.49 -9.64 -56.63
N PRO A 1087 20.94 -10.87 -56.59
CA PRO A 1087 21.68 -12.04 -56.14
C PRO A 1087 22.96 -12.25 -56.94
N LEU A 1088 24.08 -12.44 -56.25
CA LEU A 1088 25.36 -12.74 -56.88
C LEU A 1088 25.43 -14.24 -57.22
N PRO A 1089 26.05 -14.60 -58.34
CA PRO A 1089 26.28 -16.00 -58.67
C PRO A 1089 27.30 -16.61 -57.69
N THR A 1090 27.21 -17.93 -57.50
CA THR A 1090 27.91 -18.66 -56.42
C THR A 1090 29.44 -18.57 -56.48
N ASP A 1091 29.99 -18.32 -57.67
CA ASP A 1091 31.40 -18.07 -57.97
C ASP A 1091 31.89 -16.67 -57.55
N LYS A 1092 30.97 -15.73 -57.26
CA LYS A 1092 31.26 -14.36 -56.80
C LYS A 1092 30.55 -14.04 -55.47
N ALA A 1093 30.32 -15.05 -54.63
CA ALA A 1093 29.61 -14.88 -53.36
C ALA A 1093 30.30 -13.89 -52.40
N ASP A 1094 31.63 -13.80 -52.45
CA ASP A 1094 32.42 -12.91 -51.59
C ASP A 1094 32.53 -11.46 -52.13
N SER A 1095 32.13 -11.21 -53.39
CA SER A 1095 32.17 -9.87 -53.99
C SER A 1095 31.14 -8.94 -53.35
N ALA A 1096 31.49 -7.68 -53.09
CA ALA A 1096 30.55 -6.65 -52.66
C ALA A 1096 29.53 -6.25 -53.74
N LEU A 1097 29.94 -6.22 -55.01
CA LEU A 1097 29.18 -5.61 -56.10
C LEU A 1097 28.99 -6.55 -57.29
N CYS A 1098 27.93 -6.30 -58.07
CA CYS A 1098 27.73 -6.90 -59.38
C CYS A 1098 28.49 -6.08 -60.44
N LYS A 1099 28.72 -6.69 -61.61
CA LYS A 1099 29.41 -6.05 -62.75
C LYS A 1099 28.82 -4.68 -63.14
N PHE A 1100 27.51 -4.49 -62.97
CA PHE A 1100 26.83 -3.23 -63.31
C PHE A 1100 27.04 -2.13 -62.26
N CYS A 1101 27.27 -2.47 -60.99
CA CYS A 1101 27.48 -1.50 -59.90
C CYS A 1101 28.96 -1.23 -59.63
N GLU A 1102 29.87 -2.01 -60.22
CA GLU A 1102 31.32 -1.89 -60.09
C GLU A 1102 31.86 -0.48 -60.44
N PRO A 1103 31.36 0.23 -61.48
CA PRO A 1103 31.76 1.62 -61.74
C PRO A 1103 31.42 2.60 -60.61
N ARG A 1104 30.44 2.27 -59.76
CA ARG A 1104 30.02 3.07 -58.60
C ARG A 1104 30.62 2.57 -57.29
N ALA A 1105 31.65 1.72 -57.34
CA ALA A 1105 32.22 1.10 -56.15
C ALA A 1105 32.71 2.11 -55.11
N SER A 1106 33.40 3.18 -55.56
CA SER A 1106 33.89 4.23 -54.65
C SER A 1106 32.75 4.95 -53.92
N GLU A 1107 31.67 5.30 -54.62
CA GLU A 1107 30.51 5.98 -54.05
C GLU A 1107 29.83 5.10 -52.99
N ILE A 1108 29.61 3.82 -53.33
CA ILE A 1108 28.95 2.86 -52.43
C ILE A 1108 29.84 2.58 -51.21
N TYR A 1109 31.15 2.39 -51.40
CA TYR A 1109 32.09 2.19 -50.31
C TYR A 1109 32.14 3.40 -49.36
N GLN A 1110 32.21 4.63 -49.89
CA GLN A 1110 32.19 5.86 -49.10
C GLN A 1110 30.90 5.99 -48.28
N LYS A 1111 29.75 5.55 -48.82
CA LYS A 1111 28.49 5.56 -48.08
C LYS A 1111 28.50 4.57 -46.91
N GLU A 1112 28.92 3.34 -47.16
CA GLU A 1112 28.96 2.29 -46.12
C GLU A 1112 30.01 2.58 -45.04
N ILE A 1113 31.16 3.17 -45.39
CA ILE A 1113 32.21 3.51 -44.40
C ILE A 1113 31.79 4.66 -43.49
N VAL A 1114 31.05 5.65 -44.00
CA VAL A 1114 30.47 6.73 -43.18
C VAL A 1114 29.43 6.16 -42.21
N GLN A 1115 28.64 5.19 -42.67
CA GLN A 1115 27.69 4.48 -41.81
C GLN A 1115 28.42 3.68 -40.71
N LEU A 1116 29.50 2.96 -41.05
CA LEU A 1116 30.31 2.26 -40.06
C LEU A 1116 30.88 3.21 -39.01
N ASN A 1117 31.50 4.33 -39.43
CA ASN A 1117 32.06 5.33 -38.51
C ASN A 1117 30.98 5.88 -37.54
N THR A 1118 29.77 6.14 -38.04
CA THR A 1118 28.64 6.58 -37.19
C THR A 1118 28.27 5.52 -36.14
N LEU A 1119 28.26 4.23 -36.53
CA LEU A 1119 27.96 3.13 -35.62
C LEU A 1119 29.09 2.91 -34.60
N GLU A 1120 30.36 3.06 -35.00
CA GLU A 1120 31.52 2.96 -34.12
C GLU A 1120 31.54 4.06 -33.05
N GLN A 1121 31.28 5.31 -33.45
CA GLN A 1121 31.16 6.43 -32.51
C GLN A 1121 30.04 6.20 -31.48
N LYS A 1122 28.89 5.70 -31.94
CA LYS A 1122 27.76 5.36 -31.07
C LYS A 1122 28.13 4.23 -30.12
N PHE A 1123 28.78 3.18 -30.60
CA PHE A 1123 29.27 2.07 -29.78
C PHE A 1123 30.23 2.58 -28.70
N ALA A 1124 31.26 3.33 -29.07
CA ALA A 1124 32.24 3.87 -28.13
C ALA A 1124 31.60 4.76 -27.06
N SER A 1125 30.68 5.65 -27.46
CA SER A 1125 29.97 6.53 -26.53
C SER A 1125 29.13 5.75 -25.52
N LEU A 1126 28.39 4.73 -25.95
CA LEU A 1126 27.52 3.94 -25.05
C LEU A 1126 28.32 3.12 -24.05
N TRP A 1127 29.41 2.49 -24.47
CA TRP A 1127 30.27 1.69 -23.58
C TRP A 1127 31.07 2.54 -22.60
N THR A 1128 31.56 3.70 -23.04
CA THR A 1128 32.24 4.67 -22.15
C THR A 1128 31.27 5.22 -21.10
N GLU A 1129 30.02 5.48 -21.48
CA GLU A 1129 29.00 5.93 -20.52
C GLU A 1129 28.72 4.87 -19.44
N CYS A 1130 28.72 3.58 -19.80
CA CYS A 1130 28.62 2.51 -18.81
C CYS A 1130 29.79 2.51 -17.82
N GLN A 1131 31.03 2.78 -18.27
CA GLN A 1131 32.19 2.90 -17.38
C GLN A 1131 32.06 4.09 -16.42
N ARG A 1132 31.55 5.23 -16.89
CA ARG A 1132 31.27 6.40 -16.04
C ARG A 1132 30.20 6.10 -14.99
N CYS A 1133 29.12 5.42 -15.40
CA CYS A 1133 28.06 5.00 -14.50
C CYS A 1133 28.55 4.03 -13.41
N GLN A 1134 29.41 3.06 -13.80
CA GLN A 1134 30.08 2.14 -12.88
C GLN A 1134 31.15 2.84 -12.01
N GLN A 1135 31.62 4.02 -12.42
CA GLN A 1135 32.72 4.76 -11.78
C GLN A 1135 34.06 4.00 -11.77
N SER A 1136 34.25 3.07 -12.72
CA SER A 1136 35.49 2.33 -12.92
C SER A 1136 35.83 2.22 -14.40
N ILE A 1137 37.09 2.46 -14.74
CA ILE A 1137 37.62 2.36 -16.11
C ILE A 1137 38.50 1.12 -16.33
N HIS A 1138 38.91 0.46 -15.24
CA HIS A 1138 39.83 -0.68 -15.27
C HIS A 1138 39.13 -2.02 -15.08
N GLU A 1139 37.89 -2.01 -14.62
CA GLU A 1139 37.11 -3.21 -14.35
C GLU A 1139 36.04 -3.44 -15.44
N GLU A 1140 35.63 -4.69 -15.60
CA GLU A 1140 34.56 -5.04 -16.53
C GLU A 1140 33.20 -4.51 -16.05
N VAL A 1141 32.38 -4.08 -17.02
CA VAL A 1141 31.00 -3.64 -16.84
C VAL A 1141 30.07 -4.86 -16.79
N ILE A 1142 29.54 -5.19 -15.62
CA ILE A 1142 28.67 -6.37 -15.40
C ILE A 1142 27.18 -6.03 -15.22
N CYS A 1143 26.78 -4.77 -15.44
CA CYS A 1143 25.41 -4.29 -15.25
C CYS A 1143 24.40 -5.01 -16.15
N THR A 1144 23.31 -5.54 -15.57
CA THR A 1144 22.18 -6.17 -16.27
C THR A 1144 20.86 -5.39 -16.12
N SER A 1145 20.94 -4.09 -15.83
CA SER A 1145 19.78 -3.26 -15.53
C SER A 1145 18.80 -3.17 -16.70
N ARG A 1146 17.64 -3.80 -16.55
CA ARG A 1146 16.56 -3.82 -17.57
C ARG A 1146 15.84 -2.48 -17.68
N ASP A 1147 15.91 -1.64 -16.65
CA ASP A 1147 15.28 -0.32 -16.62
C ASP A 1147 16.18 0.77 -17.23
N CYS A 1148 17.45 0.47 -17.50
CA CYS A 1148 18.38 1.40 -18.14
C CYS A 1148 18.19 1.38 -19.67
N PRO A 1149 17.95 2.53 -20.34
CA PRO A 1149 17.83 2.55 -21.79
C PRO A 1149 19.15 2.17 -22.49
N ILE A 1150 20.30 2.46 -21.89
CA ILE A 1150 21.62 2.15 -22.45
C ILE A 1150 21.85 0.63 -22.53
N PHE A 1151 21.25 -0.16 -21.63
CA PHE A 1151 21.47 -1.60 -21.55
C PHE A 1151 21.13 -2.33 -22.85
N TYR A 1152 19.94 -2.08 -23.42
CA TYR A 1152 19.55 -2.68 -24.70
C TYR A 1152 20.30 -2.03 -25.87
N MET A 1153 20.49 -0.71 -25.82
CA MET A 1153 21.14 0.05 -26.88
C MET A 1153 22.59 -0.37 -27.11
N ARG A 1154 23.38 -0.60 -26.05
CA ARG A 1154 24.80 -1.00 -26.17
C ARG A 1154 24.94 -2.40 -26.78
N MET A 1155 24.02 -3.31 -26.44
CA MET A 1155 24.03 -4.68 -26.97
C MET A 1155 23.63 -4.72 -28.44
N LYS A 1156 22.64 -3.90 -28.84
CA LYS A 1156 22.28 -3.71 -30.25
C LYS A 1156 23.42 -3.06 -31.03
N SER A 1157 24.00 -1.99 -30.51
CA SER A 1157 25.10 -1.26 -31.16
C SER A 1157 26.32 -2.16 -31.43
N ARG A 1158 26.60 -3.12 -30.54
CA ARG A 1158 27.65 -4.13 -30.76
C ARG A 1158 27.36 -4.97 -32.01
N LYS A 1159 26.14 -5.52 -32.12
CA LYS A 1159 25.72 -6.32 -33.28
C LYS A 1159 25.70 -5.50 -34.58
N ASP A 1160 25.20 -4.26 -34.51
CA ASP A 1160 25.13 -3.36 -35.68
C ASP A 1160 26.54 -3.08 -36.24
N VAL A 1161 27.54 -2.85 -35.38
CA VAL A 1161 28.96 -2.67 -35.78
C VAL A 1161 29.53 -3.96 -36.37
N GLU A 1162 29.31 -5.11 -35.73
CA GLU A 1162 29.77 -6.42 -36.25
C GLU A 1162 29.21 -6.73 -37.65
N GLU A 1163 27.93 -6.41 -37.90
CA GLU A 1163 27.29 -6.59 -39.20
C GLU A 1163 27.81 -5.59 -40.24
N ALA A 1164 27.91 -4.30 -39.90
CA ALA A 1164 28.44 -3.28 -40.79
C ALA A 1164 29.90 -3.57 -41.18
N TYR A 1165 30.71 -4.07 -40.24
CA TYR A 1165 32.09 -4.46 -40.51
C TYR A 1165 32.17 -5.64 -41.50
N LYS A 1166 31.31 -6.66 -41.36
CA LYS A 1166 31.22 -7.77 -42.34
C LYS A 1166 30.84 -7.28 -43.75
N VAL A 1167 30.02 -6.23 -43.87
CA VAL A 1167 29.69 -5.63 -45.16
C VAL A 1167 30.91 -4.96 -45.78
N ILE A 1168 31.69 -4.22 -45.00
CA ILE A 1168 32.92 -3.56 -45.46
C ILE A 1168 33.98 -4.59 -45.89
N GLN A 1169 34.12 -5.71 -45.18
CA GLN A 1169 35.06 -6.78 -45.53
C GLN A 1169 34.85 -7.34 -46.96
N ARG A 1170 33.64 -7.25 -47.52
CA ARG A 1170 33.33 -7.70 -48.90
C ARG A 1170 34.00 -6.85 -49.99
N PHE A 1171 34.50 -5.67 -49.66
CA PHE A 1171 35.26 -4.82 -50.59
C PHE A 1171 36.76 -5.17 -50.63
N GLY A 1172 37.21 -6.12 -49.81
CA GLY A 1172 38.60 -6.52 -49.69
C GLY A 1172 39.34 -5.82 -48.55
N SER A 1173 40.56 -6.28 -48.27
CA SER A 1173 41.44 -5.61 -47.30
C SER A 1173 42.10 -4.39 -47.94
N PRO A 1174 42.15 -3.23 -47.26
CA PRO A 1174 42.90 -2.08 -47.72
C PRO A 1174 44.41 -2.34 -47.53
N ASN A 1175 44.96 -3.22 -48.37
CA ASN A 1175 46.40 -3.43 -48.45
C ASN A 1175 46.96 -2.53 -49.54
N TRP A 1176 47.97 -1.76 -49.18
CA TRP A 1176 48.69 -0.84 -50.05
C TRP A 1176 49.83 -1.58 -50.74
#